data_AF-A0A7S2YDS5-F1
#
_entry.id   AF-A0A7S2YDS5-F1
#
_cell.length_a   1.000
_cell.length_b   1.000
_cell.length_c   1.000
_cell.angle_alpha   90.00
_cell.angle_beta   90.00
_cell.angle_gamma   90.00
#
_symmetry.space_group_name_H-M   'P 1'
#
loop_
_entity.id
_entity.type
_entity.pdbx_description
1 polymer ?
#
loop_
_entity_poly.entity_id
_entity_poly.type
_entity_poly.pdbx_seq_one_letter_code
_entity_poly.pdbx_strand_id
1 'polypeptide(L)'
;MAANSEDLDLSSLPSCKVLLRSKQGVEVYELNGERPEEFKVAATRPFLCKGATSIPLATSPDGEHVYIHMTGKGIVRCPIPDDTTNVEPIDPTTPAFFTDSKGVQMMDLSPKGSYLLTWERWYEEACPNNLKVWETATGKLLAAFPQRNIKRDVWPYLQWTHDERIAALVTTSEVRFYPAAILLNGTEDPTAVRYSDKLRISSVASISVPRSCGTEAGVTTPYLLTAFVPGTKDKPARACLYRFLSDGKTKPDTPPLLSKSLFQAEDMKVHWSPAGDAALLTLQTSVDSSGESYYGSSQLFMLRYGESDVVAVPLPQEGAVSDVAWLPDPAKPPCFVVIAGKMPSLASLHHGKTGKASFVFGNAHRNVVSWSPHGRFLCLAGFGNLAGGMSFWDRNKQKLINNGCVENANGSLRAASAVVGYDWAPSSRWFLCSTCSPRMNVDNGVRLFRYNGQAVTTPLPWSNENYLPDKLLQACFVPAKPLVYPDRSQSPPPEGFSEAGASAATPAAAAAAPKPASRYVPPSARNRGGGTSLAERMRREKEGNLQTAARVVDTKVKTPTGAASVVGMTAQPQKSKAALKREKEKKKKQQQEEQERLKKEEEAAAAAAASAPSTADPEKRARKIMKTLKQIDDLKQKDASDLNEDQKAKVASEAELRAELAKLGL
;
A
#
# COMPACT_ATOMS: atom_id res chain seq x y z
N MET A 1 -1.49 17.00 -30.68
CA MET A 1 -2.34 16.81 -31.87
C MET A 1 -3.48 15.90 -31.47
N ALA A 2 -4.72 16.39 -31.53
CA ALA A 2 -5.90 15.57 -31.33
C ALA A 2 -6.15 14.80 -32.62
N ALA A 3 -5.79 13.51 -32.64
CA ALA A 3 -6.20 12.63 -33.72
C ALA A 3 -7.67 12.29 -33.52
N ASN A 4 -8.46 12.53 -34.57
CA ASN A 4 -9.86 12.12 -34.67
C ASN A 4 -10.00 10.63 -34.36
N SER A 5 -11.10 10.27 -33.72
CA SER A 5 -11.56 8.90 -33.51
C SER A 5 -12.00 8.27 -34.83
N GLU A 6 -11.06 8.08 -35.76
CA GLU A 6 -11.26 7.17 -36.88
C GLU A 6 -11.41 5.75 -36.33
N ASP A 7 -12.33 5.00 -36.94
CA ASP A 7 -12.69 3.62 -36.60
C ASP A 7 -11.44 2.74 -36.52
N LEU A 8 -10.87 2.64 -35.31
CA LEU A 8 -9.87 1.62 -35.00
C LEU A 8 -10.57 0.28 -35.18
N ASP A 9 -10.13 -0.49 -36.17
CA ASP A 9 -10.62 -1.83 -36.41
C ASP A 9 -10.33 -2.69 -35.17
N LEU A 10 -11.33 -2.81 -34.30
CA LEU A 10 -11.26 -3.53 -33.03
C LEU A 10 -10.98 -5.02 -33.22
N SER A 11 -11.20 -5.55 -34.44
CA SER A 11 -10.88 -6.93 -34.78
C SER A 11 -9.38 -7.17 -35.02
N SER A 12 -8.59 -6.10 -35.18
CA SER A 12 -7.14 -6.17 -35.40
C SER A 12 -6.30 -6.13 -34.13
N LEU A 13 -6.90 -5.84 -32.97
CA LEU A 13 -6.19 -5.80 -31.69
C LEU A 13 -5.95 -7.23 -31.17
N PRO A 14 -4.75 -7.54 -30.63
CA PRO A 14 -4.47 -8.84 -30.08
C PRO A 14 -5.37 -9.13 -28.86
N SER A 15 -5.73 -10.39 -28.69
CA SER A 15 -6.56 -10.82 -27.56
C SER A 15 -5.77 -10.74 -26.24
N CYS A 16 -6.43 -10.31 -25.16
CA CYS A 16 -5.78 -10.28 -23.85
C CYS A 16 -5.61 -11.71 -23.32
N LYS A 17 -4.44 -12.05 -22.79
CA LYS A 17 -4.13 -13.40 -22.27
C LYS A 17 -4.00 -13.40 -20.75
N VAL A 18 -4.47 -14.47 -20.11
CA VAL A 18 -4.37 -14.75 -18.68
C VAL A 18 -3.54 -16.00 -18.47
N LEU A 19 -2.57 -15.93 -17.56
CA LEU A 19 -1.78 -17.08 -17.12
C LEU A 19 -2.33 -17.62 -15.81
N LEU A 20 -2.65 -18.92 -15.79
CA LEU A 20 -3.02 -19.63 -14.57
C LEU A 20 -1.92 -20.64 -14.21
N ARG A 21 -1.37 -20.50 -13.02
CA ARG A 21 -0.42 -21.46 -12.44
C ARG A 21 -1.15 -22.33 -11.43
N SER A 22 -1.14 -23.63 -11.66
CA SER A 22 -1.65 -24.65 -10.76
C SER A 22 -0.54 -25.62 -10.36
N LYS A 23 -0.84 -26.62 -9.53
CA LYS A 23 0.09 -27.73 -9.29
C LYS A 23 0.32 -28.62 -10.52
N GLN A 24 -0.64 -28.66 -11.45
CA GLN A 24 -0.56 -29.47 -12.66
C GLN A 24 0.35 -28.84 -13.72
N GLY A 25 0.52 -27.51 -13.69
CA GLY A 25 1.32 -26.79 -14.66
C GLY A 25 0.88 -25.33 -14.82
N VAL A 26 1.27 -24.75 -15.96
CA VAL A 26 0.90 -23.39 -16.34
C VAL A 26 0.04 -23.45 -17.60
N GLU A 27 -1.11 -22.80 -17.53
CA GLU A 27 -2.11 -22.71 -18.59
C GLU A 27 -2.26 -21.27 -19.06
N VAL A 28 -2.54 -21.07 -20.34
CA VAL A 28 -2.86 -19.75 -20.93
C VAL A 28 -4.33 -19.73 -21.31
N TYR A 29 -4.98 -18.58 -21.13
CA TYR A 29 -6.35 -18.37 -21.57
C TYR A 29 -6.45 -17.05 -22.30
N GLU A 30 -7.00 -17.09 -23.51
CA GLU A 30 -7.33 -15.89 -24.29
C GLU A 30 -8.71 -15.38 -23.91
N LEU A 31 -8.81 -14.06 -23.74
CA LEU A 31 -10.05 -13.37 -23.48
C LEU A 31 -10.57 -12.77 -24.78
N ASN A 32 -11.52 -13.48 -25.40
CA ASN A 32 -12.18 -13.04 -26.62
C ASN A 32 -13.49 -12.32 -26.30
N GLY A 33 -13.72 -11.17 -26.91
CA GLY A 33 -14.91 -10.33 -26.72
C GLY A 33 -14.71 -9.18 -25.73
N GLU A 34 -15.52 -8.12 -25.86
CA GLU A 34 -15.45 -6.93 -24.99
C GLU A 34 -16.57 -6.86 -23.95
N ARG A 35 -17.59 -7.69 -24.16
CA ARG A 35 -18.75 -7.81 -23.29
C ARG A 35 -18.74 -9.17 -22.58
N PRO A 36 -19.22 -9.25 -21.34
CA PRO A 36 -19.34 -10.51 -20.61
C PRO A 36 -20.14 -11.59 -21.36
N GLU A 37 -21.12 -11.18 -22.17
CA GLU A 37 -21.99 -12.07 -22.96
C GLU A 37 -21.29 -12.67 -24.20
N GLU A 38 -20.29 -11.97 -24.73
CA GLU A 38 -19.48 -12.42 -25.87
C GLU A 38 -18.35 -13.35 -25.43
N PHE A 39 -18.11 -13.44 -24.12
CA PHE A 39 -17.00 -14.18 -23.55
C PHE A 39 -17.18 -15.69 -23.75
N LYS A 40 -16.35 -16.24 -24.64
CA LYS A 40 -16.27 -17.69 -24.90
C LYS A 40 -14.99 -18.24 -24.30
N VAL A 41 -15.13 -19.26 -23.44
CA VAL A 41 -13.99 -20.06 -22.98
C VAL A 41 -13.72 -21.13 -24.02
N ALA A 42 -12.49 -21.21 -24.53
CA ALA A 42 -12.08 -22.33 -25.39
C ALA A 42 -12.24 -23.65 -24.63
N ALA A 43 -12.85 -24.66 -25.27
CA ALA A 43 -13.11 -25.96 -24.64
C ALA A 43 -11.83 -26.72 -24.28
N THR A 44 -10.73 -26.46 -24.99
CA THR A 44 -9.41 -27.03 -24.77
C THR A 44 -8.56 -26.13 -23.87
N ARG A 45 -7.92 -26.72 -22.85
CA ARG A 45 -6.96 -26.02 -21.97
C ARG A 45 -5.55 -26.06 -22.57
N PRO A 46 -4.99 -24.95 -23.08
CA PRO A 46 -3.64 -24.97 -23.64
C PRO A 46 -2.63 -24.83 -22.49
N PHE A 47 -1.99 -25.94 -22.15
CA PHE A 47 -0.85 -25.93 -21.24
C PHE A 47 0.37 -25.33 -21.95
N LEU A 48 1.04 -24.36 -21.32
CA LEU A 48 2.38 -23.96 -21.72
C LEU A 48 3.42 -24.96 -21.24
N CYS A 49 3.22 -25.47 -20.03
CA CYS A 49 4.15 -26.33 -19.34
C CYS A 49 3.38 -27.25 -18.41
N LYS A 50 3.65 -28.56 -18.48
CA LYS A 50 3.05 -29.56 -17.57
C LYS A 50 4.06 -29.96 -16.50
N GLY A 51 3.64 -29.96 -15.23
CA GLY A 51 4.45 -30.40 -14.09
C GLY A 51 4.41 -29.45 -12.90
N ALA A 52 4.99 -29.90 -11.79
CA ALA A 52 5.01 -29.16 -10.54
C ALA A 52 5.96 -27.94 -10.61
N THR A 53 5.39 -26.75 -10.46
CA THR A 53 6.13 -25.48 -10.42
C THR A 53 6.28 -24.98 -8.98
N SER A 54 7.39 -24.32 -8.64
CA SER A 54 7.66 -23.97 -7.24
C SER A 54 7.60 -22.46 -6.91
N ILE A 55 7.96 -21.59 -7.84
CA ILE A 55 8.06 -20.12 -7.65
C ILE A 55 6.96 -19.40 -8.47
N PRO A 56 6.51 -18.19 -8.08
CA PRO A 56 5.70 -17.34 -8.94
C PRO A 56 6.28 -17.15 -10.35
N LEU A 57 5.42 -17.03 -11.35
CA LEU A 57 5.79 -16.79 -12.74
C LEU A 57 6.48 -15.44 -12.89
N ALA A 58 7.49 -15.36 -13.76
CA ALA A 58 8.06 -14.10 -14.22
C ALA A 58 7.74 -13.96 -15.71
N THR A 59 6.91 -12.98 -16.05
CA THR A 59 6.55 -12.66 -17.43
C THR A 59 7.46 -11.56 -17.95
N SER A 60 7.91 -11.70 -19.19
CA SER A 60 8.67 -10.63 -19.84
C SER A 60 7.78 -9.37 -19.97
N PRO A 61 8.36 -8.16 -19.83
CA PRO A 61 7.59 -6.92 -19.90
C PRO A 61 6.88 -6.69 -21.24
N ASP A 62 7.35 -7.33 -22.30
CA ASP A 62 6.74 -7.32 -23.63
C ASP A 62 5.57 -8.31 -23.80
N GLY A 63 5.43 -9.28 -22.90
CA GLY A 63 4.42 -10.33 -22.97
C GLY A 63 4.77 -11.53 -23.87
N GLU A 64 5.98 -11.59 -24.43
CA GLU A 64 6.35 -12.64 -25.39
C GLU A 64 6.78 -13.95 -24.72
N HIS A 65 7.35 -13.89 -23.51
CA HIS A 65 7.94 -15.03 -22.83
C HIS A 65 7.51 -15.10 -21.37
N VAL A 66 7.40 -16.33 -20.85
CA VAL A 66 7.24 -16.60 -19.43
C VAL A 66 8.36 -17.51 -18.95
N TYR A 67 8.96 -17.15 -17.82
CA TYR A 67 9.94 -17.97 -17.13
C TYR A 67 9.24 -18.76 -16.03
N ILE A 68 9.43 -20.09 -16.07
CA ILE A 68 8.75 -21.03 -15.20
C ILE A 68 9.81 -21.84 -14.47
N HIS A 69 9.81 -21.79 -13.13
CA HIS A 69 10.64 -22.69 -12.33
C HIS A 69 9.94 -24.03 -12.11
N MET A 70 10.50 -25.08 -12.70
CA MET A 70 10.06 -26.46 -12.54
C MET A 70 10.84 -27.15 -11.43
N THR A 71 10.10 -27.80 -10.53
CA THR A 71 10.68 -28.46 -9.35
C THR A 71 11.65 -29.56 -9.78
N GLY A 72 12.91 -29.49 -9.33
CA GLY A 72 13.97 -30.46 -9.64
C GLY A 72 14.69 -30.27 -10.97
N LYS A 73 14.23 -29.37 -11.85
CA LYS A 73 14.84 -29.11 -13.17
C LYS A 73 15.47 -27.73 -13.26
N GLY A 74 14.79 -26.72 -12.74
CA GLY A 74 15.22 -25.33 -12.80
C GLY A 74 14.28 -24.49 -13.66
N ILE A 75 14.80 -23.39 -14.20
CA ILE A 75 14.00 -22.38 -14.91
C ILE A 75 13.97 -22.70 -16.41
N VAL A 76 12.77 -22.78 -16.95
CA VAL A 76 12.50 -22.94 -18.38
C VAL A 76 11.89 -21.66 -18.94
N ARG A 77 12.34 -21.25 -20.13
CA ARG A 77 11.78 -20.14 -20.88
C ARG A 77 10.73 -20.68 -21.86
N CYS A 78 9.50 -20.21 -21.74
CA CYS A 78 8.37 -20.65 -22.56
C CYS A 78 7.85 -19.46 -23.37
N PRO A 79 7.78 -19.55 -24.71
CA PRO A 79 7.10 -18.52 -25.50
C PRO A 79 5.59 -18.58 -25.22
N ILE A 80 4.97 -17.41 -25.12
CA ILE A 80 3.51 -17.31 -25.00
C ILE A 80 2.95 -17.36 -26.43
N PRO A 81 2.08 -18.33 -26.76
CA PRO A 81 1.53 -18.47 -28.11
C PRO A 81 0.76 -17.21 -28.50
N ASP A 82 0.95 -16.75 -29.73
CA ASP A 82 0.14 -15.70 -30.35
C ASP A 82 -1.06 -16.30 -31.08
N ASP A 83 -2.06 -15.48 -31.43
CA ASP A 83 -3.32 -15.89 -32.08
C ASP A 83 -3.10 -16.71 -33.38
N THR A 84 -1.86 -16.81 -33.87
CA THR A 84 -1.44 -17.55 -35.08
C THR A 84 -0.47 -18.71 -34.83
N THR A 85 0.08 -18.88 -33.63
CA THR A 85 1.14 -19.87 -33.33
C THR A 85 0.68 -20.90 -32.29
N ASN A 86 0.41 -22.12 -32.74
CA ASN A 86 0.26 -23.26 -31.83
C ASN A 86 1.64 -23.67 -31.31
N VAL A 87 1.92 -23.34 -30.06
CA VAL A 87 3.12 -23.82 -29.35
C VAL A 87 2.76 -25.15 -28.67
N GLU A 88 3.49 -26.21 -28.98
CA GLU A 88 3.34 -27.47 -28.25
C GLU A 88 3.72 -27.27 -26.77
N PRO A 89 2.95 -27.85 -25.83
CA PRO A 89 3.26 -27.76 -24.42
C PRO A 89 4.68 -28.25 -24.17
N ILE A 90 5.49 -27.46 -23.49
CA ILE A 90 6.83 -27.87 -23.11
C ILE A 90 6.69 -29.08 -22.19
N ASP A 91 7.16 -30.22 -22.70
CA ASP A 91 7.20 -31.47 -21.95
C ASP A 91 8.10 -31.24 -20.73
N PRO A 92 7.72 -31.71 -19.53
CA PRO A 92 8.60 -31.64 -18.37
C PRO A 92 10.01 -32.13 -18.68
N THR A 93 10.23 -33.10 -19.57
CA THR A 93 11.55 -33.64 -19.97
C THR A 93 12.49 -32.62 -20.64
N THR A 94 11.99 -31.47 -21.07
CA THR A 94 12.79 -30.40 -21.67
C THR A 94 13.87 -29.88 -20.69
N PRO A 95 15.12 -29.69 -21.12
CA PRO A 95 16.18 -29.17 -20.26
C PRO A 95 15.90 -27.72 -19.81
N ALA A 96 16.46 -27.34 -18.66
CA ALA A 96 16.37 -25.97 -18.17
C ALA A 96 17.08 -25.01 -19.13
N PHE A 97 16.49 -23.84 -19.36
CA PHE A 97 17.06 -22.80 -20.21
C PHE A 97 18.28 -22.14 -19.53
N PHE A 98 18.19 -21.94 -18.22
CA PHE A 98 19.31 -21.48 -17.40
C PHE A 98 19.97 -22.67 -16.71
N THR A 99 21.25 -22.92 -17.02
CA THR A 99 22.06 -23.97 -16.38
C THR A 99 22.18 -23.69 -14.88
N ASP A 100 22.17 -24.71 -14.01
CA ASP A 100 22.33 -24.53 -12.55
C ASP A 100 21.28 -23.59 -11.88
N SER A 101 20.00 -23.78 -12.26
CA SER A 101 18.85 -23.03 -11.74
C SER A 101 17.88 -23.88 -10.90
N LYS A 102 18.31 -25.09 -10.49
CA LYS A 102 17.48 -26.04 -9.74
C LYS A 102 17.12 -25.53 -8.35
N GLY A 103 18.05 -24.85 -7.68
CA GLY A 103 17.94 -24.38 -6.30
C GLY A 103 17.28 -23.02 -6.13
N VAL A 104 16.86 -22.37 -7.22
CA VAL A 104 16.24 -21.05 -7.20
C VAL A 104 14.96 -21.05 -6.36
N GLN A 105 14.79 -19.98 -5.58
CA GLN A 105 13.60 -19.76 -4.75
C GLN A 105 12.91 -18.43 -5.03
N MET A 106 13.64 -17.46 -5.61
CA MET A 106 13.10 -16.15 -6.00
C MET A 106 13.72 -15.70 -7.32
N MET A 107 12.94 -15.00 -8.12
CA MET A 107 13.41 -14.42 -9.38
C MET A 107 12.73 -13.07 -9.64
N ASP A 108 13.43 -12.17 -10.33
CA ASP A 108 12.92 -10.88 -10.80
C ASP A 108 13.52 -10.55 -12.17
N LEU A 109 12.74 -9.94 -13.06
CA LEU A 109 13.20 -9.50 -14.38
C LEU A 109 13.62 -8.04 -14.35
N SER A 110 14.54 -7.65 -15.21
CA SER A 110 14.87 -6.24 -15.45
C SER A 110 13.71 -5.49 -16.14
N PRO A 111 13.67 -4.14 -16.11
CA PRO A 111 12.55 -3.34 -16.62
C PRO A 111 12.12 -3.58 -18.07
N LYS A 112 13.04 -3.92 -18.98
CA LYS A 112 12.75 -4.32 -20.38
C LYS A 112 12.87 -5.83 -20.60
N GLY A 113 13.29 -6.58 -19.59
CA GLY A 113 13.37 -8.05 -19.64
C GLY A 113 14.65 -8.61 -20.26
N SER A 114 15.71 -7.82 -20.46
CA SER A 114 17.00 -8.31 -20.99
C SER A 114 17.80 -9.16 -19.99
N TYR A 115 17.54 -8.99 -18.69
CA TYR A 115 18.25 -9.67 -17.62
C TYR A 115 17.29 -10.31 -16.62
N LEU A 116 17.66 -11.50 -16.12
CA LEU A 116 16.94 -12.20 -15.06
C LEU A 116 17.83 -12.25 -13.81
N LEU A 117 17.31 -11.78 -12.69
CA LEU A 117 17.92 -11.94 -11.38
C LEU A 117 17.31 -13.16 -10.70
N THR A 118 18.14 -14.07 -10.22
CA THR A 118 17.70 -15.24 -9.45
C THR A 118 18.41 -15.31 -8.13
N TRP A 119 17.71 -15.81 -7.11
CA TRP A 119 18.29 -16.06 -5.80
C TRP A 119 18.04 -17.50 -5.35
N GLU A 120 19.11 -18.12 -4.86
CA GLU A 120 19.11 -19.46 -4.27
C GLU A 120 19.52 -19.39 -2.79
N ARG A 121 19.25 -20.45 -2.03
CA ARG A 121 19.67 -20.50 -0.63
C ARG A 121 21.20 -20.56 -0.54
N TRP A 122 21.80 -19.70 0.28
CA TRP A 122 23.24 -19.65 0.46
C TRP A 122 23.76 -20.90 1.18
N TYR A 123 24.77 -21.54 0.59
CA TYR A 123 25.51 -22.66 1.16
C TYR A 123 26.99 -22.44 0.88
N GLU A 124 27.82 -22.45 1.91
CA GLU A 124 29.25 -22.09 1.80
C GLU A 124 30.02 -22.94 0.79
N GLU A 125 29.81 -24.25 0.80
CA GLU A 125 30.54 -25.20 -0.05
C GLU A 125 29.87 -25.43 -1.42
N ALA A 126 28.53 -25.44 -1.47
CA ALA A 126 27.78 -25.81 -2.67
C ALA A 126 27.38 -24.60 -3.54
N CYS A 127 27.00 -23.48 -2.91
CA CYS A 127 26.48 -22.30 -3.59
C CYS A 127 26.99 -21.02 -2.90
N PRO A 128 28.31 -20.74 -2.95
CA PRO A 128 28.88 -19.56 -2.31
C PRO A 128 28.33 -18.26 -2.92
N ASN A 129 28.06 -18.27 -4.23
CA ASN A 129 27.47 -17.15 -4.98
C ASN A 129 26.04 -17.48 -5.39
N ASN A 130 25.09 -17.10 -4.55
CA ASN A 130 23.70 -17.50 -4.66
C ASN A 130 22.79 -16.44 -5.30
N LEU A 131 23.26 -15.20 -5.47
CA LEU A 131 22.55 -14.16 -6.22
C LEU A 131 23.13 -14.10 -7.64
N LYS A 132 22.42 -14.66 -8.62
CA LYS A 132 22.90 -14.84 -10.00
C LYS A 132 22.13 -13.93 -10.96
N VAL A 133 22.84 -13.34 -11.93
CA VAL A 133 22.31 -12.49 -13.00
C VAL A 133 22.52 -13.20 -14.33
N TRP A 134 21.43 -13.41 -15.06
CA TRP A 134 21.42 -14.12 -16.34
C TRP A 134 21.01 -13.20 -17.48
N GLU A 135 21.53 -13.47 -18.66
CA GLU A 135 21.02 -12.90 -19.91
C GLU A 135 19.81 -13.70 -20.40
N THR A 136 18.70 -13.03 -20.66
CA THR A 136 17.45 -13.72 -21.05
C THR A 136 17.46 -14.23 -22.48
N ALA A 137 18.19 -13.56 -23.38
CA ALA A 137 18.30 -13.93 -24.78
C ALA A 137 19.07 -15.24 -24.98
N THR A 138 20.22 -15.39 -24.33
CA THR A 138 21.16 -16.51 -24.51
C THR A 138 21.08 -17.56 -23.40
N GLY A 139 20.55 -17.22 -22.23
CA GLY A 139 20.59 -18.07 -21.04
C GLY A 139 21.94 -18.06 -20.30
N LYS A 140 22.90 -17.23 -20.73
CA LYS A 140 24.26 -17.17 -20.15
C LYS A 140 24.25 -16.54 -18.76
N LEU A 141 25.03 -17.09 -17.84
CA LEU A 141 25.32 -16.49 -16.54
C LEU A 141 26.31 -15.32 -16.71
N LEU A 142 25.91 -14.11 -16.31
CA LEU A 142 26.72 -12.90 -16.45
C LEU A 142 27.47 -12.55 -15.16
N ALA A 143 26.80 -12.65 -14.02
CA ALA A 143 27.40 -12.32 -12.73
C ALA A 143 26.80 -13.16 -11.61
N ALA A 144 27.62 -13.48 -10.60
CA ALA A 144 27.18 -14.15 -9.39
C ALA A 144 27.77 -13.47 -8.15
N PHE A 145 26.91 -13.17 -7.17
CA PHE A 145 27.27 -12.47 -5.94
C PHE A 145 26.88 -13.31 -4.70
N PRO A 146 27.69 -13.27 -3.63
CA PRO A 146 27.35 -13.90 -2.37
C PRO A 146 26.36 -13.04 -1.57
N GLN A 147 25.20 -13.59 -1.23
CA GLN A 147 24.18 -12.94 -0.42
C GLN A 147 23.68 -13.87 0.69
N ARG A 148 24.24 -13.72 1.89
CA ARG A 148 23.96 -14.57 3.05
C ARG A 148 22.54 -14.40 3.60
N ASN A 149 22.07 -13.15 3.69
CA ASN A 149 20.78 -12.81 4.29
C ASN A 149 19.87 -12.16 3.25
N ILE A 150 18.64 -12.64 3.15
CA ILE A 150 17.60 -12.04 2.31
C ILE A 150 16.39 -11.68 3.17
N LYS A 151 15.91 -10.45 3.05
CA LYS A 151 14.59 -10.05 3.53
C LYS A 151 13.65 -10.02 2.34
N ARG A 152 12.52 -10.74 2.43
CA ARG A 152 11.53 -10.81 1.34
C ARG A 152 10.96 -9.43 0.99
N ASP A 153 10.77 -8.56 1.98
CA ASP A 153 10.22 -7.21 1.78
C ASP A 153 11.20 -6.24 1.09
N VAL A 154 12.49 -6.56 1.07
CA VAL A 154 13.55 -5.74 0.45
C VAL A 154 13.92 -6.26 -0.94
N TRP A 155 13.46 -7.45 -1.31
CA TRP A 155 13.71 -8.00 -2.64
C TRP A 155 13.09 -7.10 -3.73
N PRO A 156 13.80 -6.82 -4.83
CA PRO A 156 15.14 -7.31 -5.21
C PRO A 156 16.32 -6.45 -4.69
N TYR A 157 17.44 -7.11 -4.37
CA TYR A 157 18.69 -6.47 -3.86
C TYR A 157 19.56 -5.87 -4.97
N LEU A 158 19.42 -6.38 -6.20
CA LEU A 158 20.03 -5.81 -7.40
C LEU A 158 18.91 -5.24 -8.25
N GLN A 159 18.97 -3.94 -8.53
CA GLN A 159 17.94 -3.23 -9.28
C GLN A 159 18.56 -2.55 -10.50
N TRP A 160 17.86 -2.69 -11.63
CA TRP A 160 18.26 -2.10 -12.90
C TRP A 160 17.65 -0.72 -13.08
N THR A 161 18.38 0.16 -13.75
CA THR A 161 17.83 1.41 -14.27
C THR A 161 16.78 1.15 -15.35
N HIS A 162 15.89 2.12 -15.58
CA HIS A 162 14.83 2.05 -16.59
C HIS A 162 15.30 1.68 -18.02
N ASP A 163 16.54 2.06 -18.36
CA ASP A 163 17.14 1.79 -19.66
C ASP A 163 18.00 0.51 -19.68
N GLU A 164 18.16 -0.14 -18.53
CA GLU A 164 18.98 -1.32 -18.26
C GLU A 164 20.47 -1.14 -18.49
N ARG A 165 20.96 0.10 -18.55
CA ARG A 165 22.39 0.36 -18.72
C ARG A 165 23.20 0.11 -17.46
N ILE A 166 22.59 0.21 -16.28
CA ILE A 166 23.28 0.12 -15.00
C ILE A 166 22.45 -0.71 -14.02
N ALA A 167 23.11 -1.61 -13.31
CA ALA A 167 22.59 -2.33 -12.16
C ALA A 167 23.18 -1.78 -10.86
N ALA A 168 22.33 -1.49 -9.89
CA ALA A 168 22.72 -1.09 -8.53
C ALA A 168 22.53 -2.28 -7.58
N LEU A 169 23.61 -2.72 -6.95
CA LEU A 169 23.61 -3.78 -5.94
C LEU A 169 23.78 -3.15 -4.55
N VAL A 170 22.81 -3.39 -3.66
CA VAL A 170 22.93 -2.97 -2.26
C VAL A 170 23.75 -3.98 -1.46
N THR A 171 24.77 -3.48 -0.75
CA THR A 171 25.52 -4.19 0.29
C THR A 171 25.35 -3.44 1.62
N THR A 172 25.71 -4.04 2.75
CA THR A 172 25.49 -3.46 4.10
C THR A 172 26.09 -2.07 4.34
N SER A 173 27.11 -1.64 3.58
CA SER A 173 27.80 -0.35 3.78
C SER A 173 28.02 0.47 2.50
N GLU A 174 27.64 -0.08 1.35
CA GLU A 174 27.85 0.57 0.06
C GLU A 174 26.85 0.06 -0.97
N VAL A 175 26.56 0.91 -1.94
CA VAL A 175 25.82 0.57 -3.15
C VAL A 175 26.83 0.53 -4.29
N ARG A 176 26.94 -0.63 -4.95
CA ARG A 176 27.86 -0.85 -6.07
C ARG A 176 27.11 -0.74 -7.39
N PHE A 177 27.68 -0.04 -8.35
CA PHE A 177 27.10 0.13 -9.68
C PHE A 177 27.86 -0.69 -10.73
N TYR A 178 27.11 -1.50 -11.46
CA TYR A 178 27.61 -2.37 -12.52
C TYR A 178 27.00 -1.93 -13.85
N PRO A 179 27.79 -1.37 -14.77
CA PRO A 179 27.35 -1.13 -16.14
C PRO A 179 27.03 -2.46 -16.85
N ALA A 180 25.96 -2.47 -17.62
CA ALA A 180 25.56 -3.61 -18.45
C ALA A 180 26.68 -4.07 -19.38
N ALA A 181 27.44 -3.12 -19.97
CA ALA A 181 28.58 -3.44 -20.83
C ALA A 181 29.67 -4.27 -20.12
N ILE A 182 29.91 -4.01 -18.83
CA ILE A 182 30.89 -4.78 -18.03
C ILE A 182 30.32 -6.16 -17.66
N LEU A 183 29.01 -6.26 -17.45
CA LEU A 183 28.34 -7.54 -17.18
C LEU A 183 28.32 -8.43 -18.43
N LEU A 184 28.12 -7.83 -19.61
CA LEU A 184 28.09 -8.54 -20.90
C LEU A 184 29.49 -8.93 -21.39
N ASN A 185 30.46 -8.02 -21.29
CA ASN A 185 31.85 -8.24 -21.71
C ASN A 185 32.74 -8.78 -20.58
N GLY A 186 32.15 -9.13 -19.44
CA GLY A 186 32.86 -9.52 -18.23
C GLY A 186 33.77 -10.73 -18.45
N THR A 187 34.82 -10.80 -17.63
CA THR A 187 35.80 -11.89 -17.54
C THR A 187 35.14 -13.27 -17.61
N GLU A 188 35.85 -14.26 -18.15
CA GLU A 188 35.40 -15.66 -18.24
C GLU A 188 34.86 -16.19 -16.90
N ASP A 189 35.33 -15.64 -15.78
CA ASP A 189 34.83 -15.86 -14.43
C ASP A 189 33.63 -14.95 -14.06
N PRO A 190 32.40 -15.50 -13.89
CA PRO A 190 31.19 -14.74 -13.51
C PRO A 190 31.24 -14.20 -12.07
N THR A 191 32.24 -14.58 -11.29
CA THR A 191 32.39 -14.25 -9.86
C THR A 191 33.32 -13.06 -9.64
N ALA A 192 34.11 -12.67 -10.65
CA ALA A 192 35.13 -11.63 -10.56
C ALA A 192 34.73 -10.29 -11.20
N VAL A 193 33.42 -10.08 -11.42
CA VAL A 193 32.91 -8.88 -12.08
C VAL A 193 33.23 -7.62 -11.27
N ARG A 194 33.95 -6.69 -11.91
CA ARG A 194 34.31 -5.40 -11.31
C ARG A 194 33.15 -4.41 -11.38
N TYR A 195 32.93 -3.68 -10.30
CA TYR A 195 32.03 -2.53 -10.29
C TYR A 195 32.71 -1.32 -10.94
N SER A 196 31.92 -0.43 -11.57
CA SER A 196 32.43 0.82 -12.15
C SER A 196 32.55 1.90 -11.09
N ASP A 197 31.48 2.07 -10.30
CA ASP A 197 31.37 3.10 -9.29
C ASP A 197 30.78 2.51 -8.01
N LYS A 198 30.99 3.23 -6.90
CA LYS A 198 30.39 2.90 -5.61
C LYS A 198 29.92 4.15 -4.90
N LEU A 199 28.83 4.02 -4.15
CA LEU A 199 28.31 5.05 -3.26
C LEU A 199 28.35 4.51 -1.83
N ARG A 200 29.08 5.19 -0.94
CA ARG A 200 29.24 4.75 0.45
C ARG A 200 28.06 5.25 1.28
N ILE A 201 27.24 4.32 1.77
CA ILE A 201 26.10 4.61 2.64
C ILE A 201 26.20 3.69 3.84
N SER A 202 26.51 4.27 5.00
CA SER A 202 26.66 3.50 6.25
C SER A 202 25.34 2.83 6.63
N SER A 203 25.36 1.51 6.84
CA SER A 203 24.23 0.71 7.30
C SER A 203 22.98 0.78 6.41
N VAL A 204 23.12 0.83 5.08
CA VAL A 204 21.97 0.79 4.17
C VAL A 204 21.24 -0.55 4.26
N ALA A 205 19.92 -0.51 4.44
CA ALA A 205 19.08 -1.70 4.50
C ALA A 205 18.40 -2.01 3.16
N SER A 206 17.95 -0.97 2.44
CA SER A 206 17.28 -1.13 1.16
C SER A 206 17.57 0.05 0.24
N ILE A 207 17.47 -0.22 -1.07
CA ILE A 207 17.51 0.80 -2.11
C ILE A 207 16.29 0.62 -3.01
N SER A 208 15.91 1.70 -3.70
CA SER A 208 14.94 1.62 -4.79
C SER A 208 15.37 2.52 -5.95
N VAL A 209 15.32 1.97 -7.16
CA VAL A 209 15.65 2.64 -8.43
C VAL A 209 14.37 2.74 -9.28
N PRO A 210 14.11 3.87 -9.95
CA PRO A 210 12.95 4.00 -10.83
C PRO A 210 13.07 3.04 -12.02
N ARG A 211 12.04 2.20 -12.20
CA ARG A 211 11.95 1.22 -13.29
C ARG A 211 11.43 1.81 -14.61
N SER A 212 10.87 3.02 -14.59
CA SER A 212 10.41 3.75 -15.77
C SER A 212 10.95 5.18 -15.76
N CYS A 213 11.04 5.78 -16.94
CA CYS A 213 11.35 7.20 -17.09
C CYS A 213 10.41 7.80 -18.14
N GLY A 214 9.78 8.92 -17.80
CA GLY A 214 8.75 9.56 -18.63
C GLY A 214 9.27 10.74 -19.46
N THR A 215 10.58 10.97 -19.49
CA THR A 215 11.15 12.02 -20.33
C THR A 215 11.26 11.57 -21.77
N GLU A 216 10.89 12.46 -22.69
CA GLU A 216 11.08 12.30 -24.13
C GLU A 216 12.53 11.89 -24.46
N ALA A 217 12.66 10.99 -25.44
CA ALA A 217 13.95 10.50 -25.92
C ALA A 217 14.85 11.68 -26.32
N GLY A 218 15.94 11.89 -25.59
CA GLY A 218 16.95 12.92 -25.90
C GLY A 218 17.36 13.82 -24.72
N VAL A 219 16.57 13.88 -23.64
CA VAL A 219 17.01 14.56 -22.41
C VAL A 219 17.73 13.56 -21.52
N THR A 220 19.04 13.74 -21.31
CA THR A 220 19.83 12.96 -20.37
C THR A 220 19.35 13.25 -18.94
N THR A 221 18.37 12.48 -18.46
CA THR A 221 17.96 12.54 -17.06
C THR A 221 19.01 11.87 -16.18
N PRO A 222 19.33 12.45 -15.02
CA PRO A 222 20.21 11.80 -14.07
C PRO A 222 19.54 10.54 -13.53
N TYR A 223 20.31 9.48 -13.29
CA TYR A 223 19.78 8.30 -12.60
C TYR A 223 19.55 8.66 -11.13
N LEU A 224 18.34 8.40 -10.66
CA LEU A 224 17.95 8.65 -9.28
C LEU A 224 17.87 7.33 -8.53
N LEU A 225 18.18 7.36 -7.24
CA LEU A 225 17.98 6.22 -6.35
C LEU A 225 17.57 6.72 -4.97
N THR A 226 16.72 5.97 -4.30
CA THR A 226 16.45 6.16 -2.88
C THR A 226 17.19 5.11 -2.07
N ALA A 227 17.66 5.49 -0.89
CA ALA A 227 18.28 4.58 0.06
C ALA A 227 17.69 4.76 1.44
N PHE A 228 17.47 3.65 2.13
CA PHE A 228 16.98 3.61 3.50
C PHE A 228 18.06 3.11 4.45
N VAL A 229 18.31 3.88 5.50
CA VAL A 229 19.14 3.50 6.63
C VAL A 229 18.23 3.41 7.86
N PRO A 230 18.01 2.20 8.41
CA PRO A 230 17.14 2.02 9.56
C PRO A 230 17.76 2.68 10.80
N GLY A 231 16.89 3.11 11.71
CA GLY A 231 17.32 3.72 12.96
C GLY A 231 18.02 2.71 13.87
N THR A 232 19.07 3.15 14.54
CA THR A 232 19.71 2.42 15.64
C THR A 232 19.55 3.23 16.92
N LYS A 233 19.83 2.63 18.09
CA LYS A 233 19.67 3.33 19.38
C LYS A 233 20.36 4.70 19.44
N ASP A 234 21.48 4.85 18.73
CA ASP A 234 22.30 6.07 18.75
C ASP A 234 22.09 6.98 17.53
N LYS A 235 21.40 6.52 16.48
CA LYS A 235 21.24 7.26 15.21
C LYS A 235 19.82 7.15 14.66
N PRO A 236 19.16 8.27 14.29
CA PRO A 236 17.83 8.23 13.70
C PRO A 236 17.85 7.51 12.34
N ALA A 237 16.69 6.95 11.98
CA ALA A 237 16.47 6.40 10.64
C ALA A 237 16.56 7.50 9.60
N ARG A 238 17.06 7.18 8.41
CA ARG A 238 17.29 8.15 7.34
C ARG A 238 16.82 7.59 6.00
N ALA A 239 15.94 8.33 5.34
CA ALA A 239 15.54 8.09 3.97
C ALA A 239 16.15 9.17 3.07
N CYS A 240 16.93 8.77 2.07
CA CYS A 240 17.67 9.68 1.22
C CYS A 240 17.35 9.47 -0.26
N LEU A 241 17.35 10.57 -1.02
CA LEU A 241 17.40 10.58 -2.47
C LEU A 241 18.81 10.92 -2.91
N TYR A 242 19.41 10.06 -3.73
CA TYR A 242 20.71 10.28 -4.35
C TYR A 242 20.55 10.40 -5.87
N ARG A 243 21.53 11.08 -6.47
CA ARG A 243 21.70 11.13 -7.92
C ARG A 243 23.00 10.43 -8.26
N PHE A 244 22.93 9.57 -9.26
CA PHE A 244 24.05 8.86 -9.83
C PHE A 244 24.28 9.34 -11.27
N LEU A 245 25.56 9.57 -11.62
CA LEU A 245 25.98 9.98 -12.96
C LEU A 245 26.78 8.85 -13.59
N SER A 246 26.38 8.42 -14.79
CA SER A 246 27.01 7.32 -15.53
C SER A 246 28.42 7.61 -16.07
N ASP A 247 28.94 8.83 -15.91
CA ASP A 247 30.22 9.29 -16.49
C ASP A 247 31.43 8.98 -15.59
N GLY A 248 31.34 8.01 -14.66
CA GLY A 248 32.44 7.62 -13.77
C GLY A 248 32.92 8.71 -12.78
N LYS A 249 32.17 9.82 -12.68
CA LYS A 249 32.46 10.98 -11.81
C LYS A 249 31.69 10.96 -10.50
N THR A 250 30.95 9.88 -10.22
CA THR A 250 30.21 9.78 -8.96
C THR A 250 31.21 9.54 -7.83
N LYS A 251 31.54 10.60 -7.10
CA LYS A 251 32.43 10.47 -5.94
C LYS A 251 31.79 9.51 -4.92
N PRO A 252 32.57 8.62 -4.29
CA PRO A 252 32.03 7.69 -3.30
C PRO A 252 31.29 8.35 -2.13
N ASP A 253 31.61 9.61 -1.85
CA ASP A 253 31.06 10.43 -0.77
C ASP A 253 30.10 11.52 -1.30
N THR A 254 29.35 11.20 -2.35
CA THR A 254 28.36 12.14 -2.91
C THR A 254 27.24 12.39 -1.89
N PRO A 255 26.99 13.65 -1.48
CA PRO A 255 25.93 13.93 -0.53
C PRO A 255 24.54 13.61 -1.14
N PRO A 256 23.57 13.19 -0.32
CA PRO A 256 22.21 13.00 -0.81
C PRO A 256 21.61 14.33 -1.24
N LEU A 257 20.80 14.31 -2.30
CA LEU A 257 20.07 15.48 -2.79
C LEU A 257 19.00 15.91 -1.79
N LEU A 258 18.23 14.94 -1.30
CA LEU A 258 17.22 15.14 -0.28
C LEU A 258 17.38 14.07 0.77
N SER A 259 17.12 14.44 2.02
CA SER A 259 17.26 13.53 3.14
C SER A 259 16.22 13.84 4.20
N LYS A 260 15.46 12.83 4.60
CA LYS A 260 14.53 12.89 5.71
C LYS A 260 15.00 11.97 6.82
N SER A 261 15.21 12.52 8.01
CA SER A 261 15.48 11.75 9.23
C SER A 261 14.22 11.57 10.07
N LEU A 262 14.05 10.37 10.64
CA LEU A 262 12.98 10.04 11.58
C LEU A 262 13.55 9.30 12.78
N PHE A 263 13.04 9.60 13.98
CA PHE A 263 13.55 9.01 15.22
C PHE A 263 13.18 7.53 15.38
N GLN A 264 12.11 7.08 14.73
CA GLN A 264 11.64 5.70 14.74
C GLN A 264 11.08 5.41 13.34
N ALA A 265 11.81 4.65 12.52
CA ALA A 265 11.32 4.07 11.28
C ALA A 265 12.07 2.76 11.07
N GLU A 266 11.31 1.67 10.91
CA GLU A 266 11.87 0.32 10.81
C GLU A 266 11.94 -0.13 9.37
N ASP A 267 10.91 0.21 8.59
CA ASP A 267 10.78 -0.16 7.19
C ASP A 267 10.38 1.03 6.31
N MET A 268 10.86 0.99 5.06
CA MET A 268 10.57 1.98 4.03
C MET A 268 10.11 1.28 2.76
N LYS A 269 8.90 1.63 2.31
CA LYS A 269 8.39 1.25 0.98
C LYS A 269 8.43 2.47 0.06
N VAL A 270 8.94 2.27 -1.14
CA VAL A 270 9.15 3.34 -2.12
C VAL A 270 8.26 3.10 -3.32
N HIS A 271 7.50 4.11 -3.70
CA HIS A 271 6.70 4.12 -4.92
C HIS A 271 7.19 5.28 -5.80
N TRP A 272 7.84 4.95 -6.92
CA TRP A 272 8.31 5.94 -7.89
C TRP A 272 7.16 6.43 -8.77
N SER A 273 7.20 7.72 -9.12
CA SER A 273 6.35 8.27 -10.17
C SER A 273 6.69 7.58 -11.50
N PRO A 274 5.74 7.45 -12.44
CA PRO A 274 6.02 6.85 -13.74
C PRO A 274 7.08 7.62 -14.53
N ALA A 275 7.14 8.93 -14.31
CA ALA A 275 8.16 9.78 -14.90
C ALA A 275 9.56 9.54 -14.32
N GLY A 276 9.67 8.92 -13.14
CA GLY A 276 10.91 8.67 -12.44
C GLY A 276 11.48 9.90 -11.72
N ASP A 277 10.72 10.98 -11.62
CA ASP A 277 11.15 12.27 -11.05
C ASP A 277 10.82 12.45 -9.56
N ALA A 278 9.88 11.67 -9.03
CA ALA A 278 9.41 11.75 -7.65
C ALA A 278 9.26 10.36 -7.03
N ALA A 279 9.51 10.25 -5.73
CA ALA A 279 9.37 9.03 -4.94
C ALA A 279 8.46 9.30 -3.74
N LEU A 280 7.43 8.47 -3.56
CA LEU A 280 6.64 8.39 -2.34
C LEU A 280 7.26 7.38 -1.41
N LEU A 281 7.53 7.81 -0.18
CA LEU A 281 8.08 7.01 0.88
C LEU A 281 7.01 6.75 1.93
N THR A 282 6.57 5.50 2.02
CA THR A 282 5.75 5.03 3.13
C THR A 282 6.68 4.48 4.19
N LEU A 283 6.82 5.20 5.29
CA LEU A 283 7.65 4.79 6.43
C LEU A 283 6.76 4.18 7.51
N GLN A 284 7.12 2.99 7.96
CA GLN A 284 6.35 2.24 8.96
C GLN A 284 7.14 2.11 10.27
N THR A 285 6.40 2.14 11.37
CA THR A 285 6.89 1.94 12.73
C THR A 285 6.04 0.85 13.38
N SER A 286 6.65 -0.11 14.06
CA SER A 286 5.90 -1.15 14.79
C SER A 286 5.34 -0.66 16.13
N VAL A 287 6.09 0.21 16.82
CA VAL A 287 5.71 0.77 18.11
C VAL A 287 5.45 2.25 17.95
N ASP A 288 4.20 2.64 18.16
CA ASP A 288 3.80 4.04 18.23
C ASP A 288 4.15 4.59 19.61
N SER A 289 5.07 5.56 19.66
CA SER A 289 5.46 6.22 20.92
C SER A 289 4.31 6.93 21.63
N SER A 290 3.21 7.23 20.92
CA SER A 290 2.01 7.83 21.51
C SER A 290 1.12 6.82 22.25
N GLY A 291 1.33 5.51 22.04
CA GLY A 291 0.51 4.44 22.62
C GLY A 291 -0.92 4.37 22.07
N GLU A 292 -1.29 5.18 21.07
CA GLU A 292 -2.64 5.20 20.51
C GLU A 292 -2.91 4.04 19.53
N SER A 293 -1.85 3.43 18.97
CA SER A 293 -1.98 2.35 17.99
C SER A 293 -1.08 1.16 18.31
N TYR A 294 -1.69 -0.01 18.52
CA TYR A 294 -0.97 -1.28 18.72
C TYR A 294 -0.30 -1.80 17.44
N TYR A 295 -0.80 -1.38 16.28
CA TYR A 295 -0.27 -1.75 14.96
C TYR A 295 0.79 -0.77 14.44
N GLY A 296 1.21 0.16 15.30
CA GLY A 296 2.19 1.18 14.96
C GLY A 296 1.67 2.27 14.01
N SER A 297 2.54 3.21 13.67
CA SER A 297 2.21 4.36 12.83
C SER A 297 2.86 4.25 11.45
N SER A 298 2.23 4.84 10.44
CA SER A 298 2.83 4.97 9.11
C SER A 298 2.71 6.41 8.62
N GLN A 299 3.78 6.93 8.04
CA GLN A 299 3.84 8.29 7.52
C GLN A 299 4.20 8.27 6.05
N LEU A 300 3.65 9.21 5.28
CA LEU A 300 3.87 9.34 3.85
C LEU A 300 4.64 10.63 3.53
N PHE A 301 5.80 10.47 2.93
CA PHE A 301 6.64 11.57 2.44
C PHE A 301 6.80 11.50 0.93
N MET A 302 7.00 12.65 0.30
CA MET A 302 7.30 12.75 -1.12
C MET A 302 8.65 13.44 -1.30
N LEU A 303 9.55 12.79 -2.03
CA LEU A 303 10.84 13.31 -2.46
C LEU A 303 10.77 13.57 -3.96
N ARG A 304 11.08 14.78 -4.40
CA ARG A 304 11.04 15.15 -5.82
C ARG A 304 12.38 15.72 -6.26
N TYR A 305 12.86 15.26 -7.41
CA TYR A 305 14.08 15.80 -8.00
C TYR A 305 13.86 17.25 -8.45
N GLY A 306 14.80 18.13 -8.05
CA GLY A 306 14.74 19.57 -8.35
C GLY A 306 14.03 20.41 -7.29
N GLU A 307 13.40 19.80 -6.30
CA GLU A 307 12.90 20.52 -5.11
C GLU A 307 13.93 20.44 -3.97
N SER A 308 13.97 21.47 -3.11
CA SER A 308 14.92 21.55 -1.98
C SER A 308 14.40 20.86 -0.71
N ASP A 309 13.08 20.74 -0.56
CA ASP A 309 12.45 20.28 0.67
C ASP A 309 11.67 18.99 0.47
N VAL A 310 11.62 18.19 1.53
CA VAL A 310 10.82 16.96 1.59
C VAL A 310 9.38 17.33 1.94
N VAL A 311 8.44 16.96 1.07
CA VAL A 311 7.02 17.25 1.28
C VAL A 311 6.39 16.13 2.12
N ALA A 312 5.89 16.46 3.30
CA ALA A 312 5.01 15.57 4.05
C ALA A 312 3.61 15.60 3.41
N VAL A 313 3.11 14.46 2.95
CA VAL A 313 1.81 14.40 2.25
C VAL A 313 0.69 14.58 3.29
N PRO A 314 -0.13 15.64 3.20
CA PRO A 314 -1.21 15.87 4.15
C PRO A 314 -2.32 14.83 3.92
N LEU A 315 -2.53 13.95 4.91
CA LEU A 315 -3.58 12.93 4.87
C LEU A 315 -4.89 13.52 5.43
N PRO A 316 -6.03 13.41 4.72
CA PRO A 316 -7.29 13.98 5.21
C PRO A 316 -7.86 13.28 6.46
N GLN A 317 -7.45 12.03 6.71
CA GLN A 317 -7.77 11.27 7.91
C GLN A 317 -6.48 10.76 8.54
N GLU A 318 -6.32 10.99 9.85
CA GLU A 318 -5.18 10.48 10.61
C GLU A 318 -5.25 8.96 10.80
N GLY A 319 -4.12 8.29 10.62
CA GLY A 319 -3.95 6.86 10.86
C GLY A 319 -2.91 6.24 9.93
N ALA A 320 -2.76 4.91 10.03
CA ALA A 320 -1.82 4.18 9.20
C ALA A 320 -2.21 4.24 7.72
N VAL A 321 -1.18 4.37 6.87
CA VAL A 321 -1.28 4.28 5.42
C VAL A 321 -1.37 2.79 5.05
N SER A 322 -2.49 2.40 4.46
CA SER A 322 -2.72 1.01 4.03
C SER A 322 -2.05 0.74 2.68
N ASP A 323 -2.25 1.64 1.71
CA ASP A 323 -1.70 1.50 0.36
C ASP A 323 -1.60 2.85 -0.36
N VAL A 324 -0.65 2.93 -1.31
CA VAL A 324 -0.34 4.12 -2.11
C VAL A 324 0.01 3.68 -3.52
N ALA A 325 -0.65 4.27 -4.51
CA ALA A 325 -0.33 4.00 -5.91
C ALA A 325 -0.35 5.25 -6.77
N TRP A 326 0.74 5.44 -7.53
CA TRP A 326 0.83 6.44 -8.59
C TRP A 326 -0.06 6.07 -9.77
N LEU A 327 -0.63 7.08 -10.43
CA LEU A 327 -1.18 6.94 -11.77
C LEU A 327 -0.07 6.40 -12.69
N PRO A 328 -0.26 5.28 -13.41
CA PRO A 328 0.82 4.62 -14.15
C PRO A 328 1.24 5.32 -15.44
N ASP A 329 0.40 6.21 -15.99
CA ASP A 329 0.65 6.87 -17.28
C ASP A 329 1.48 8.16 -17.10
N PRO A 330 2.71 8.25 -17.64
CA PRO A 330 3.55 9.45 -17.54
C PRO A 330 3.06 10.63 -18.41
N ALA A 331 2.24 10.39 -19.44
CA ALA A 331 1.72 11.45 -20.31
C ALA A 331 0.62 12.28 -19.62
N LYS A 332 -0.02 11.70 -18.60
CA LYS A 332 -1.09 12.33 -17.83
C LYS A 332 -0.52 13.12 -16.64
N PRO A 333 -1.24 14.14 -16.15
CA PRO A 333 -0.76 14.92 -15.02
C PRO A 333 -0.53 14.00 -13.81
N PRO A 334 0.66 14.06 -13.17
CA PRO A 334 1.02 13.12 -12.13
C PRO A 334 0.05 13.28 -10.96
N CYS A 335 -0.56 12.17 -10.57
CA CYS A 335 -1.42 12.07 -9.40
C CYS A 335 -1.24 10.69 -8.78
N PHE A 336 -1.60 10.56 -7.51
CA PHE A 336 -1.51 9.32 -6.77
C PHE A 336 -2.70 9.20 -5.83
N VAL A 337 -3.08 7.98 -5.49
CA VAL A 337 -4.14 7.71 -4.53
C VAL A 337 -3.54 7.12 -3.28
N VAL A 338 -4.05 7.56 -2.13
CA VAL A 338 -3.64 7.11 -0.81
C VAL A 338 -4.88 6.57 -0.10
N ILE A 339 -4.74 5.40 0.51
CA ILE A 339 -5.70 4.89 1.49
C ILE A 339 -5.06 5.02 2.87
N ALA A 340 -5.65 5.83 3.72
CA ALA A 340 -5.16 6.05 5.08
C ALA A 340 -6.30 6.22 6.08
N GLY A 341 -5.99 5.97 7.35
CA GLY A 341 -6.90 6.20 8.46
C GLY A 341 -7.39 4.92 9.14
N LYS A 342 -8.11 5.10 10.24
CA LYS A 342 -8.71 4.00 11.01
C LYS A 342 -9.85 3.36 10.19
N MET A 343 -9.90 2.03 10.16
CA MET A 343 -10.94 1.30 9.42
C MET A 343 -12.35 1.62 9.95
N PRO A 344 -13.31 1.99 9.09
CA PRO A 344 -13.24 2.11 7.63
C PRO A 344 -12.41 3.32 7.16
N SER A 345 -11.34 3.03 6.40
CA SER A 345 -10.34 4.00 5.95
C SER A 345 -10.85 4.95 4.88
N LEU A 346 -10.20 6.10 4.74
CA LEU A 346 -10.49 7.07 3.68
C LEU A 346 -9.51 6.87 2.51
N ALA A 347 -10.08 6.81 1.30
CA ALA A 347 -9.30 6.91 0.07
C ALA A 347 -9.33 8.35 -0.46
N SER A 348 -8.17 8.91 -0.80
CA SER A 348 -8.04 10.25 -1.37
C SER A 348 -7.08 10.28 -2.57
N LEU A 349 -7.42 11.08 -3.58
CA LEU A 349 -6.61 11.37 -4.76
C LEU A 349 -5.82 12.65 -4.52
N HIS A 350 -4.49 12.57 -4.63
CA HIS A 350 -3.56 13.66 -4.40
C HIS A 350 -2.88 14.11 -5.70
N HIS A 351 -2.52 15.40 -5.76
CA HIS A 351 -1.70 15.93 -6.84
C HIS A 351 -0.23 15.52 -6.68
N GLY A 352 0.39 15.03 -7.76
CA GLY A 352 1.77 14.52 -7.77
C GLY A 352 2.88 15.55 -7.66
N LYS A 353 2.55 16.84 -7.64
CA LYS A 353 3.51 17.94 -7.43
C LYS A 353 3.40 18.52 -6.03
N THR A 354 2.19 18.81 -5.57
CA THR A 354 1.97 19.49 -4.27
C THR A 354 1.67 18.52 -3.13
N GLY A 355 1.37 17.25 -3.42
CA GLY A 355 0.93 16.27 -2.43
C GLY A 355 -0.46 16.54 -1.83
N LYS A 356 -1.13 17.64 -2.20
CA LYS A 356 -2.44 18.00 -1.64
C LYS A 356 -3.56 17.08 -2.16
N ALA A 357 -4.49 16.75 -1.28
CA ALA A 357 -5.70 16.02 -1.64
C ALA A 357 -6.60 16.88 -2.54
N SER A 358 -6.98 16.33 -3.69
CA SER A 358 -7.82 16.95 -4.71
C SER A 358 -9.24 16.40 -4.70
N PHE A 359 -9.39 15.11 -4.37
CA PHE A 359 -10.66 14.41 -4.34
C PHE A 359 -10.61 13.35 -3.26
N VAL A 360 -11.74 13.13 -2.60
CA VAL A 360 -11.92 12.13 -1.56
C VAL A 360 -12.99 11.16 -2.04
N PHE A 361 -12.73 9.86 -1.97
CA PHE A 361 -13.64 8.82 -2.48
C PHE A 361 -14.68 8.34 -1.43
N GLY A 362 -14.56 8.82 -0.18
CA GLY A 362 -15.39 8.43 0.94
C GLY A 362 -14.77 7.32 1.81
N ASN A 363 -15.27 7.18 3.04
CA ASN A 363 -14.87 6.12 3.96
C ASN A 363 -15.45 4.76 3.54
N ALA A 364 -14.59 3.75 3.44
CA ALA A 364 -15.00 2.37 3.19
C ALA A 364 -13.93 1.38 3.71
N HIS A 365 -14.31 0.12 3.88
CA HIS A 365 -13.38 -0.96 4.25
C HIS A 365 -12.50 -1.33 3.05
N ARG A 366 -11.44 -0.56 2.79
CA ARG A 366 -10.56 -0.69 1.62
C ARG A 366 -9.10 -0.68 2.08
N ASN A 367 -8.25 -1.41 1.38
CA ASN A 367 -6.82 -1.47 1.67
C ASN A 367 -5.96 -1.62 0.41
N VAL A 368 -6.57 -1.65 -0.77
CA VAL A 368 -5.89 -1.83 -2.05
C VAL A 368 -6.30 -0.74 -3.03
N VAL A 369 -5.31 -0.11 -3.63
CA VAL A 369 -5.44 0.83 -4.76
C VAL A 369 -4.90 0.14 -6.01
N SER A 370 -5.74 0.00 -7.03
CA SER A 370 -5.32 -0.62 -8.29
C SER A 370 -5.73 0.23 -9.48
N TRP A 371 -4.74 0.83 -10.14
CA TRP A 371 -4.94 1.61 -11.37
C TRP A 371 -4.97 0.69 -12.58
N SER A 372 -5.88 0.99 -13.50
CA SER A 372 -5.79 0.46 -14.87
C SER A 372 -4.48 0.90 -15.54
N PRO A 373 -3.87 0.10 -16.42
CA PRO A 373 -2.63 0.45 -17.12
C PRO A 373 -2.65 1.80 -17.85
N HIS A 374 -3.79 2.19 -18.44
CA HIS A 374 -3.94 3.50 -19.07
C HIS A 374 -4.22 4.63 -18.05
N GLY A 375 -4.48 4.32 -16.78
CA GLY A 375 -4.69 5.29 -15.70
C GLY A 375 -6.07 5.97 -15.69
N ARG A 376 -7.02 5.57 -16.55
CA ARG A 376 -8.37 6.15 -16.56
C ARG A 376 -9.25 5.56 -15.45
N PHE A 377 -9.27 4.25 -15.34
CA PHE A 377 -10.08 3.53 -14.36
C PHE A 377 -9.27 3.21 -13.12
N LEU A 378 -9.93 3.28 -11.98
CA LEU A 378 -9.36 3.03 -10.66
C LEU A 378 -10.26 2.05 -9.92
N CYS A 379 -9.68 0.93 -9.46
CA CYS A 379 -10.33 0.02 -8.54
C CYS A 379 -9.84 0.30 -7.12
N LEU A 380 -10.77 0.62 -6.22
CA LEU A 380 -10.50 0.68 -4.79
C LEU A 380 -11.17 -0.51 -4.13
N ALA A 381 -10.39 -1.35 -3.49
CA ALA A 381 -10.84 -2.64 -2.99
C ALA A 381 -10.39 -2.93 -1.55
N GLY A 382 -11.12 -3.82 -0.88
CA GLY A 382 -10.78 -4.41 0.40
C GLY A 382 -10.48 -5.90 0.24
N PHE A 383 -9.20 -6.27 0.08
CA PHE A 383 -8.76 -7.65 -0.15
C PHE A 383 -7.99 -8.25 1.05
N GLY A 384 -7.69 -9.55 0.98
CA GLY A 384 -7.06 -10.30 2.06
C GLY A 384 -8.03 -10.55 3.22
N ASN A 385 -7.81 -9.85 4.34
CA ASN A 385 -8.61 -10.03 5.57
C ASN A 385 -9.97 -9.30 5.53
N LEU A 386 -10.25 -8.54 4.48
CA LEU A 386 -11.50 -7.79 4.31
C LEU A 386 -12.51 -8.57 3.46
N ALA A 387 -13.76 -8.16 3.51
CA ALA A 387 -14.90 -8.86 2.90
C ALA A 387 -14.94 -8.80 1.35
N GLY A 388 -13.88 -8.37 0.68
CA GLY A 388 -13.80 -8.33 -0.78
C GLY A 388 -14.55 -7.16 -1.45
N GLY A 389 -14.95 -6.12 -0.71
CA GLY A 389 -15.67 -4.98 -1.28
C GLY A 389 -14.84 -4.26 -2.35
N MET A 390 -15.43 -3.95 -3.50
CA MET A 390 -14.77 -3.32 -4.64
C MET A 390 -15.56 -2.11 -5.11
N SER A 391 -14.88 -1.14 -5.73
CA SER A 391 -15.52 -0.01 -6.37
C SER A 391 -14.68 0.48 -7.54
N PHE A 392 -15.31 0.58 -8.71
CA PHE A 392 -14.66 1.07 -9.92
C PHE A 392 -15.03 2.52 -10.20
N TRP A 393 -14.01 3.37 -10.29
CA TRP A 393 -14.13 4.82 -10.48
C TRP A 393 -13.57 5.24 -11.83
N ASP A 394 -14.23 6.19 -12.48
CA ASP A 394 -13.67 6.92 -13.61
C ASP A 394 -12.99 8.18 -13.08
N ARG A 395 -11.66 8.26 -13.22
CA ARG A 395 -10.85 9.39 -12.74
C ARG A 395 -11.20 10.71 -13.45
N ASN A 396 -11.54 10.67 -14.74
CA ASN A 396 -11.85 11.87 -15.51
C ASN A 396 -13.22 12.43 -15.13
N LYS A 397 -14.20 11.55 -14.90
CA LYS A 397 -15.54 11.94 -14.43
C LYS A 397 -15.61 12.17 -12.92
N GLN A 398 -14.61 11.70 -12.15
CA GLN A 398 -14.59 11.68 -10.68
C GLN A 398 -15.87 11.06 -10.08
N LYS A 399 -16.39 10.03 -10.73
CA LYS A 399 -17.63 9.35 -10.37
C LYS A 399 -17.44 7.85 -10.38
N LEU A 400 -18.24 7.18 -9.57
CA LEU A 400 -18.39 5.74 -9.59
C LEU A 400 -18.99 5.32 -10.94
N ILE A 401 -18.46 4.26 -11.54
CA ILE A 401 -18.89 3.82 -12.86
C ILE A 401 -20.25 3.14 -12.76
N ASN A 402 -21.27 3.78 -13.31
CA ASN A 402 -22.64 3.28 -13.36
C ASN A 402 -23.04 2.85 -14.78
N ASN A 403 -22.20 2.05 -15.46
CA ASN A 403 -22.53 1.58 -16.82
C ASN A 403 -23.12 0.17 -16.75
N GLY A 404 -24.38 0.06 -16.33
CA GLY A 404 -25.14 -1.21 -16.34
C GLY A 404 -24.89 -2.16 -15.16
N CYS A 405 -23.94 -1.88 -14.27
CA CYS A 405 -23.70 -2.68 -13.07
C CYS A 405 -24.32 -1.99 -11.83
N VAL A 406 -25.52 -2.44 -11.42
CA VAL A 406 -26.24 -1.90 -10.26
C VAL A 406 -25.45 -2.04 -8.96
N GLU A 407 -24.73 -3.16 -8.81
CA GLU A 407 -23.89 -3.44 -7.63
C GLU A 407 -22.68 -2.49 -7.52
N ASN A 408 -22.08 -2.09 -8.64
CA ASN A 408 -21.05 -1.06 -8.59
C ASN A 408 -21.68 0.30 -8.33
N ALA A 409 -22.81 0.61 -8.95
CA ALA A 409 -23.48 1.92 -8.82
C ALA A 409 -23.92 2.24 -7.37
N ASN A 410 -24.34 1.24 -6.61
CA ASN A 410 -24.71 1.39 -5.20
C ASN A 410 -23.53 1.17 -4.23
N GLY A 411 -22.31 0.90 -4.75
CA GLY A 411 -21.11 0.65 -3.95
C GLY A 411 -21.15 -0.65 -3.15
N SER A 412 -22.04 -1.59 -3.49
CA SER A 412 -22.17 -2.89 -2.83
C SER A 412 -21.43 -4.02 -3.52
N LEU A 413 -20.75 -3.74 -4.64
CA LEU A 413 -19.96 -4.71 -5.39
C LEU A 413 -18.95 -5.40 -4.48
N ARG A 414 -18.94 -6.73 -4.55
CA ARG A 414 -18.01 -7.58 -3.81
C ARG A 414 -17.38 -8.59 -4.74
N ALA A 415 -16.09 -8.80 -4.56
CA ALA A 415 -15.42 -9.99 -5.04
C ALA A 415 -15.86 -11.23 -4.25
N ALA A 416 -15.27 -12.37 -4.60
CA ALA A 416 -15.30 -13.56 -3.75
C ALA A 416 -14.75 -13.26 -2.34
N SER A 417 -15.13 -14.10 -1.38
CA SER A 417 -14.52 -14.09 -0.06
C SER A 417 -13.02 -14.40 -0.17
N ALA A 418 -12.18 -13.53 0.40
CA ALA A 418 -10.72 -13.68 0.47
C ALA A 418 -9.94 -13.68 -0.86
N VAL A 419 -10.11 -12.62 -1.66
CA VAL A 419 -9.20 -12.33 -2.78
C VAL A 419 -7.76 -12.19 -2.29
N VAL A 420 -6.85 -12.95 -2.91
CA VAL A 420 -5.42 -12.97 -2.60
C VAL A 420 -4.58 -12.32 -3.69
N GLY A 421 -4.95 -12.54 -4.96
CA GLY A 421 -4.29 -11.96 -6.12
C GLY A 421 -5.27 -11.14 -6.95
N TYR A 422 -4.80 -10.06 -7.55
CA TYR A 422 -5.58 -9.22 -8.44
C TYR A 422 -4.67 -8.62 -9.51
N ASP A 423 -5.24 -8.36 -10.69
CA ASP A 423 -4.47 -7.80 -11.80
C ASP A 423 -5.39 -7.11 -12.82
N TRP A 424 -4.88 -6.11 -13.54
CA TRP A 424 -5.59 -5.46 -14.64
C TRP A 424 -5.10 -6.00 -15.99
N ALA A 425 -6.02 -6.19 -16.92
CA ALA A 425 -5.63 -6.48 -18.30
C ALA A 425 -4.86 -5.29 -18.89
N PRO A 426 -3.86 -5.52 -19.76
CA PRO A 426 -3.15 -4.46 -20.47
C PRO A 426 -4.08 -3.51 -21.25
N SER A 427 -5.21 -4.02 -21.74
CA SER A 427 -6.27 -3.25 -22.41
C SER A 427 -7.10 -2.35 -21.47
N SER A 428 -6.88 -2.43 -20.15
CA SER A 428 -7.64 -1.72 -19.11
C SER A 428 -9.15 -2.01 -19.09
N ARG A 429 -9.61 -3.06 -19.78
CA ARG A 429 -11.04 -3.43 -19.86
C ARG A 429 -11.46 -4.48 -18.85
N TRP A 430 -10.55 -5.38 -18.52
CA TRP A 430 -10.79 -6.50 -17.62
C TRP A 430 -9.96 -6.35 -16.36
N PHE A 431 -10.54 -6.77 -15.25
CA PHE A 431 -9.95 -6.82 -13.93
C PHE A 431 -10.12 -8.23 -13.39
N LEU A 432 -9.02 -8.84 -12.98
CA LEU A 432 -8.97 -10.20 -12.50
C LEU A 432 -8.86 -10.19 -10.99
N CYS A 433 -9.69 -11.00 -10.33
CA CYS A 433 -9.57 -11.33 -8.92
C CYS A 433 -9.32 -12.83 -8.81
N SER A 434 -8.38 -13.24 -7.96
CA SER A 434 -8.05 -14.65 -7.74
C SER A 434 -7.91 -14.97 -6.26
N THR A 435 -8.40 -16.16 -5.91
CA THR A 435 -8.22 -16.77 -4.59
C THR A 435 -7.25 -17.93 -4.76
N CYS A 436 -6.02 -17.78 -4.23
CA CYS A 436 -4.91 -18.70 -4.48
C CYS A 436 -4.39 -19.37 -3.19
N SER A 437 -4.03 -20.64 -3.31
CA SER A 437 -3.28 -21.43 -2.33
C SER A 437 -1.78 -21.09 -2.40
N PRO A 438 -1.02 -21.12 -1.27
CA PRO A 438 -1.39 -21.65 0.04
C PRO A 438 -2.04 -20.65 0.99
N ARG A 439 -2.15 -19.36 0.60
CA ARG A 439 -2.67 -18.31 1.48
C ARG A 439 -4.15 -18.54 1.81
N MET A 440 -4.93 -18.98 0.82
CA MET A 440 -6.29 -19.46 1.02
C MET A 440 -6.45 -20.82 0.35
N ASN A 441 -6.86 -21.84 1.11
CA ASN A 441 -6.97 -23.22 0.61
C ASN A 441 -8.40 -23.63 0.23
N VAL A 442 -9.38 -22.76 0.46
CA VAL A 442 -10.80 -22.98 0.21
C VAL A 442 -11.28 -21.96 -0.82
N ASP A 443 -12.29 -22.32 -1.61
CA ASP A 443 -12.88 -21.45 -2.65
C ASP A 443 -11.83 -20.82 -3.57
N ASN A 444 -10.82 -21.59 -3.95
CA ASN A 444 -9.86 -21.16 -4.95
C ASN A 444 -10.59 -20.81 -6.25
N GLY A 445 -9.96 -20.03 -7.11
CA GLY A 445 -10.51 -19.73 -8.42
C GLY A 445 -10.29 -18.29 -8.85
N VAL A 446 -10.72 -18.03 -10.08
CA VAL A 446 -10.52 -16.76 -10.76
C VAL A 446 -11.86 -16.19 -11.18
N ARG A 447 -12.06 -14.91 -10.93
CA ARG A 447 -13.22 -14.15 -11.39
C ARG A 447 -12.74 -12.96 -12.21
N LEU A 448 -13.35 -12.79 -13.36
CA LEU A 448 -13.13 -11.65 -14.24
C LEU A 448 -14.27 -10.65 -14.05
N PHE A 449 -13.89 -9.40 -13.90
CA PHE A 449 -14.79 -8.26 -13.86
C PHE A 449 -14.42 -7.34 -15.02
N ARG A 450 -15.42 -6.78 -15.67
CA ARG A 450 -15.19 -5.67 -16.59
C ARG A 450 -14.89 -4.40 -15.77
N TYR A 451 -14.30 -3.38 -16.40
CA TYR A 451 -13.97 -2.10 -15.76
C TYR A 451 -15.18 -1.38 -15.12
N ASN A 452 -16.41 -1.75 -15.49
CA ASN A 452 -17.66 -1.24 -14.89
C ASN A 452 -18.12 -2.03 -13.65
N GLY A 453 -17.40 -3.09 -13.27
CA GLY A 453 -17.74 -3.99 -12.17
C GLY A 453 -18.63 -5.18 -12.55
N GLN A 454 -19.07 -5.30 -13.80
CA GLN A 454 -19.87 -6.44 -14.24
C GLN A 454 -19.01 -7.71 -14.27
N ALA A 455 -19.39 -8.72 -13.49
CA ALA A 455 -18.72 -10.01 -13.49
C ALA A 455 -19.00 -10.77 -14.80
N VAL A 456 -17.98 -11.51 -15.28
CA VAL A 456 -18.16 -12.48 -16.36
C VAL A 456 -18.82 -13.73 -15.79
N THR A 457 -19.98 -14.10 -16.33
CA THR A 457 -20.79 -15.23 -15.86
C THR A 457 -20.12 -16.57 -16.16
N THR A 458 -19.48 -16.70 -17.32
CA THR A 458 -18.75 -17.90 -17.68
C THR A 458 -17.47 -17.96 -16.84
N PRO A 459 -17.33 -18.92 -15.92
CA PRO A 459 -16.10 -19.05 -15.18
C PRO A 459 -14.98 -19.41 -16.16
N LEU A 460 -13.81 -18.77 -16.02
CA LEU A 460 -12.56 -19.39 -16.49
C LEU A 460 -12.54 -20.84 -15.95
N PRO A 461 -11.94 -21.82 -16.67
CA PRO A 461 -12.14 -23.26 -16.43
C PRO A 461 -11.49 -23.75 -15.13
N TRP A 462 -12.05 -23.26 -14.04
CA TRP A 462 -11.77 -23.57 -12.67
C TRP A 462 -13.07 -24.10 -12.08
N SER A 463 -13.08 -25.37 -11.74
CA SER A 463 -14.21 -26.00 -11.04
C SER A 463 -13.80 -26.24 -9.58
N ASN A 464 -14.46 -25.54 -8.66
CA ASN A 464 -14.30 -25.78 -7.22
C ASN A 464 -14.81 -27.16 -6.80
N GLU A 465 -15.83 -27.69 -7.49
CA GLU A 465 -16.40 -29.01 -7.21
C GLU A 465 -15.39 -30.12 -7.48
N ASN A 466 -14.61 -29.99 -8.56
CA ASN A 466 -13.64 -31.01 -8.97
C ASN A 466 -12.18 -30.66 -8.61
N TYR A 467 -11.94 -29.50 -7.97
CA TYR A 467 -10.60 -28.95 -7.73
C TYR A 467 -9.70 -29.01 -8.99
N LEU A 468 -10.27 -28.69 -10.15
CA LEU A 468 -9.57 -28.76 -11.43
C LEU A 468 -9.36 -27.37 -12.01
N PRO A 469 -8.11 -26.95 -12.28
CA PRO A 469 -6.84 -27.66 -12.00
C PRO A 469 -6.46 -27.71 -10.50
N ASP A 470 -5.70 -28.72 -10.03
CA ASP A 470 -5.37 -28.90 -8.60
C ASP A 470 -4.65 -27.66 -8.02
N LYS A 471 -5.31 -26.99 -7.07
CA LYS A 471 -4.89 -25.78 -6.33
C LYS A 471 -4.34 -24.66 -7.21
N LEU A 472 -5.11 -23.59 -7.35
CA LEU A 472 -4.65 -22.36 -8.00
C LEU A 472 -3.54 -21.72 -7.15
N LEU A 473 -2.35 -21.57 -7.72
CA LEU A 473 -1.19 -20.97 -7.04
C LEU A 473 -1.00 -19.51 -7.42
N GLN A 474 -1.31 -19.14 -8.67
CA GLN A 474 -1.20 -17.78 -9.18
C GLN A 474 -2.11 -17.58 -10.39
N ALA A 475 -2.65 -16.38 -10.54
CA ALA A 475 -3.32 -15.93 -11.75
C ALA A 475 -2.89 -14.48 -12.04
N CYS A 476 -2.46 -14.19 -13.25
CA CYS A 476 -2.07 -12.85 -13.68
C CYS A 476 -2.31 -12.65 -15.18
N PHE A 477 -2.44 -11.41 -15.61
CA PHE A 477 -2.48 -11.09 -17.02
C PHE A 477 -1.08 -11.16 -17.64
N VAL A 478 -1.02 -11.49 -18.92
CA VAL A 478 0.19 -11.33 -19.72
C VAL A 478 0.40 -9.82 -19.94
N PRO A 479 1.55 -9.24 -19.55
CA PRO A 479 1.87 -7.85 -19.87
C PRO A 479 1.88 -7.61 -21.37
N ALA A 480 1.81 -6.35 -21.80
CA ALA A 480 1.96 -6.01 -23.21
C ALA A 480 2.84 -4.78 -23.36
N LYS A 481 3.50 -4.67 -24.51
CA LYS A 481 4.26 -3.47 -24.87
C LYS A 481 3.38 -2.22 -24.76
N PRO A 482 3.94 -1.07 -24.32
CA PRO A 482 3.21 0.19 -24.35
C PRO A 482 2.65 0.47 -25.74
N LEU A 483 1.44 1.05 -25.81
CA LEU A 483 0.72 1.42 -27.05
C LEU A 483 0.13 0.26 -27.88
N VAL A 484 0.35 -1.02 -27.52
CA VAL A 484 -0.34 -2.15 -28.18
C VAL A 484 -1.86 -2.02 -28.04
N TYR A 485 -2.31 -1.63 -26.85
CA TYR A 485 -3.70 -1.32 -26.58
C TYR A 485 -3.88 0.20 -26.50
N PRO A 486 -4.75 0.80 -27.33
CA PRO A 486 -5.01 2.24 -27.27
C PRO A 486 -5.83 2.60 -26.03
N ASP A 487 -5.62 3.80 -25.48
CA ASP A 487 -6.49 4.35 -24.44
C ASP A 487 -7.85 4.69 -25.06
N ARG A 488 -8.86 3.90 -24.70
CA ARG A 488 -10.19 4.00 -25.30
C ARG A 488 -11.19 4.63 -24.36
N SER A 489 -12.22 5.24 -24.94
CA SER A 489 -13.33 5.80 -24.18
C SER A 489 -14.09 4.72 -23.40
N GLN A 490 -14.93 5.14 -22.45
CA GLN A 490 -15.83 4.20 -21.78
C GLN A 490 -16.76 3.59 -22.83
N SER A 491 -16.93 2.27 -22.85
CA SER A 491 -17.87 1.66 -23.78
C SER A 491 -19.28 2.21 -23.55
N PRO A 492 -20.10 2.34 -24.60
CA PRO A 492 -21.51 2.64 -24.46
C PRO A 492 -22.17 1.70 -23.44
N PRO A 493 -23.14 2.19 -22.65
CA PRO A 493 -23.96 1.34 -21.82
C PRO A 493 -24.71 0.29 -22.66
N PRO A 494 -25.10 -0.86 -22.07
CA PRO A 494 -25.95 -1.84 -22.74
C PRO A 494 -27.27 -1.23 -23.23
N GLU A 495 -27.84 -1.78 -24.30
CA GLU A 495 -29.14 -1.34 -24.82
C GLU A 495 -30.22 -1.46 -23.72
N GLY A 496 -31.03 -0.40 -23.55
CA GLY A 496 -32.02 -0.30 -22.48
C GLY A 496 -31.53 0.38 -21.19
N PHE A 497 -30.24 0.71 -21.07
CA PHE A 497 -29.71 1.49 -19.93
C PHE A 497 -29.78 2.99 -20.22
N SER A 498 -30.66 3.72 -19.51
CA SER A 498 -30.67 5.19 -19.53
C SER A 498 -29.76 5.74 -18.42
N GLU A 499 -28.66 6.39 -18.81
CA GLU A 499 -27.92 7.26 -17.88
C GLU A 499 -28.83 8.43 -17.52
N ALA A 500 -29.43 8.41 -16.33
CA ALA A 500 -30.07 9.58 -15.78
C ALA A 500 -29.01 10.68 -15.54
N GLY A 501 -28.80 11.55 -16.53
CA GLY A 501 -28.17 12.86 -16.34
C GLY A 501 -26.90 13.17 -17.16
N ALA A 502 -26.87 12.91 -18.47
CA ALA A 502 -25.86 13.48 -19.37
C ALA A 502 -26.48 14.14 -20.63
N SER A 503 -27.26 15.20 -20.39
CA SER A 503 -27.52 16.40 -21.23
C SER A 503 -27.62 16.28 -22.77
N ALA A 504 -28.85 16.43 -23.29
CA ALA A 504 -29.17 17.42 -24.33
C ALA A 504 -30.48 18.12 -23.94
N ALA A 505 -30.49 19.45 -23.99
CA ALA A 505 -31.58 20.30 -23.52
C ALA A 505 -32.69 20.47 -24.56
N THR A 506 -33.94 20.18 -24.20
CA THR A 506 -35.15 20.90 -24.64
C THR A 506 -36.28 20.62 -23.63
N PRO A 507 -37.11 21.61 -23.22
CA PRO A 507 -38.07 21.42 -22.14
C PRO A 507 -39.39 20.87 -22.69
N ALA A 508 -39.74 19.64 -22.35
CA ALA A 508 -41.08 19.10 -22.54
C ALA A 508 -41.59 18.55 -21.20
N ALA A 509 -42.78 19.01 -20.82
CA ALA A 509 -43.40 18.85 -19.51
C ALA A 509 -43.45 17.39 -19.03
N ALA A 510 -42.80 17.11 -17.91
CA ALA A 510 -42.88 15.82 -17.24
C ALA A 510 -44.20 15.71 -16.45
N ALA A 511 -45.11 14.88 -16.96
CA ALA A 511 -46.22 14.33 -16.20
C ALA A 511 -45.71 13.50 -15.02
N ALA A 512 -46.31 13.70 -13.85
CA ALA A 512 -45.96 13.04 -12.60
C ALA A 512 -46.43 11.57 -12.59
N ALA A 513 -45.52 10.65 -12.26
CA ALA A 513 -45.83 9.27 -11.87
C ALA A 513 -45.42 9.02 -10.39
N PRO A 514 -46.08 8.10 -9.68
CA PRO A 514 -46.33 8.22 -8.24
C PRO A 514 -45.18 7.68 -7.37
N LYS A 515 -44.97 8.33 -6.22
CA LYS A 515 -44.04 7.91 -5.16
C LYS A 515 -44.59 6.66 -4.43
N PRO A 516 -43.76 5.66 -4.09
CA PRO A 516 -44.20 4.52 -3.29
C PRO A 516 -44.59 4.94 -1.87
N ALA A 517 -45.60 4.26 -1.34
CA ALA A 517 -46.33 4.59 -0.12
C ALA A 517 -45.41 4.79 1.11
N SER A 518 -45.60 5.93 1.76
CA SER A 518 -44.92 6.29 3.00
C SER A 518 -45.42 5.42 4.16
N ARG A 519 -44.47 4.88 4.92
CA ARG A 519 -44.69 4.23 6.22
C ARG A 519 -45.34 5.24 7.17
N TYR A 520 -46.52 4.94 7.71
CA TYR A 520 -47.26 5.81 8.63
C TYR A 520 -46.44 6.09 9.89
N VAL A 521 -46.14 7.37 10.15
CA VAL A 521 -45.50 7.84 11.39
C VAL A 521 -46.58 8.50 12.25
N PRO A 522 -46.85 8.00 13.47
CA PRO A 522 -47.93 8.50 14.30
C PRO A 522 -47.71 9.96 14.74
N PRO A 523 -48.80 10.74 14.98
CA PRO A 523 -48.75 12.18 15.22
C PRO A 523 -47.80 12.65 16.34
N SER A 524 -47.59 11.82 17.37
CA SER A 524 -46.70 12.14 18.50
C SER A 524 -45.20 12.22 18.11
N ALA A 525 -44.80 11.66 16.97
CA ALA A 525 -43.42 11.61 16.51
C ALA A 525 -43.06 12.68 15.45
N ARG A 526 -44.00 13.53 15.02
CA ARG A 526 -43.75 14.54 13.97
C ARG A 526 -42.92 15.74 14.42
N ASN A 527 -42.83 16.00 15.73
CA ASN A 527 -42.12 17.18 16.26
C ASN A 527 -40.77 16.87 16.95
N ARG A 528 -40.29 15.61 16.88
CA ARG A 528 -38.90 15.26 17.21
C ARG A 528 -38.22 14.79 15.94
N GLY A 529 -37.40 15.66 15.37
CA GLY A 529 -36.71 15.43 14.09
C GLY A 529 -36.16 14.01 13.96
N GLY A 530 -36.58 13.35 12.89
CA GLY A 530 -36.27 11.94 12.56
C GLY A 530 -34.80 11.62 12.84
N GLY A 531 -34.60 10.81 13.87
CA GLY A 531 -33.28 10.37 14.29
C GLY A 531 -32.89 9.11 13.53
N THR A 532 -31.89 9.25 12.65
CA THR A 532 -30.80 8.25 12.57
C THR A 532 -30.46 7.81 14.00
N SER A 533 -30.20 6.52 14.21
CA SER A 533 -29.96 5.96 15.55
C SER A 533 -28.88 6.77 16.31
N LEU A 534 -28.89 6.75 17.65
CA LEU A 534 -27.86 7.43 18.45
C LEU A 534 -26.43 6.98 18.03
N ALA A 535 -26.28 5.69 17.68
CA ALA A 535 -25.04 5.14 17.14
C ALA A 535 -24.64 5.75 15.79
N GLU A 536 -25.60 6.01 14.92
CA GLU A 536 -25.40 6.61 13.60
C GLU A 536 -25.12 8.11 13.67
N ARG A 537 -25.73 8.83 14.63
CA ARG A 537 -25.37 10.22 14.94
C ARG A 537 -23.97 10.32 15.53
N MET A 538 -23.61 9.44 16.47
CA MET A 538 -22.27 9.39 17.05
C MET A 538 -21.19 8.99 16.02
N ARG A 539 -21.52 8.12 15.05
CA ARG A 539 -20.65 7.82 13.91
C ARG A 539 -20.46 9.03 12.99
N ARG A 540 -21.54 9.69 12.56
CA ARG A 540 -21.43 10.92 11.72
C ARG A 540 -20.70 12.06 12.43
N GLU A 541 -20.85 12.20 13.74
CA GLU A 541 -20.19 13.23 14.53
C GLU A 541 -18.69 12.92 14.75
N LYS A 542 -18.31 11.63 14.79
CA LYS A 542 -16.92 11.18 14.92
C LYS A 542 -16.18 11.07 13.57
N GLU A 543 -16.89 10.74 12.49
CA GLU A 543 -16.34 10.49 11.15
C GLU A 543 -16.39 11.73 10.24
N GLY A 544 -17.03 12.83 10.68
CA GLY A 544 -17.19 14.03 9.87
C GLY A 544 -18.00 13.78 8.59
N ASN A 545 -18.14 14.81 7.75
CA ASN A 545 -18.88 14.72 6.48
C ASN A 545 -18.13 13.93 5.37
N LEU A 546 -17.20 13.04 5.74
CA LEU A 546 -16.25 12.35 4.86
C LEU A 546 -16.74 10.98 4.36
N GLN A 547 -17.95 10.57 4.74
CA GLN A 547 -18.54 9.31 4.25
C GLN A 547 -18.83 9.33 2.74
N THR A 548 -19.06 10.50 2.14
CA THR A 548 -19.40 10.62 0.72
C THR A 548 -18.22 11.12 -0.10
N ALA A 549 -18.12 10.65 -1.34
CA ALA A 549 -17.12 11.15 -2.27
C ALA A 549 -17.35 12.63 -2.60
N ALA A 550 -16.30 13.43 -2.51
CA ALA A 550 -16.36 14.87 -2.72
C ALA A 550 -15.04 15.42 -3.24
N ARG A 551 -15.13 16.48 -4.05
CA ARG A 551 -13.96 17.27 -4.48
C ARG A 551 -13.51 18.15 -3.32
N VAL A 552 -12.21 18.18 -3.06
CA VAL A 552 -11.63 19.05 -2.04
C VAL A 552 -11.53 20.46 -2.65
N VAL A 553 -12.27 21.41 -2.10
CA VAL A 553 -12.18 22.83 -2.49
C VAL A 553 -11.35 23.54 -1.44
N ASP A 554 -10.19 24.07 -1.83
CA ASP A 554 -9.41 25.00 -1.02
C ASP A 554 -10.20 26.32 -0.91
N THR A 555 -11.14 26.41 0.04
CA THR A 555 -11.76 27.69 0.38
C THR A 555 -10.71 28.56 1.06
N LYS A 556 -10.02 29.40 0.27
CA LYS A 556 -9.41 30.63 0.80
C LYS A 556 -10.55 31.38 1.51
N VAL A 557 -10.51 31.41 2.83
CA VAL A 557 -11.40 32.22 3.65
C VAL A 557 -11.23 33.68 3.20
N LYS A 558 -12.17 34.19 2.40
CA LYS A 558 -12.27 35.61 2.12
C LYS A 558 -12.78 36.27 3.39
N THR A 559 -11.88 36.90 4.13
CA THR A 559 -12.25 37.88 5.13
C THR A 559 -13.01 39.03 4.44
N PRO A 560 -14.18 39.45 4.93
CA PRO A 560 -14.84 40.62 4.38
C PRO A 560 -14.07 41.87 4.81
N THR A 561 -13.58 42.62 3.85
CA THR A 561 -13.07 43.98 4.02
C THR A 561 -14.23 44.94 4.28
N GLY A 562 -14.16 45.71 5.37
CA GLY A 562 -15.01 46.89 5.56
C GLY A 562 -14.92 47.51 6.97
N ALA A 563 -14.35 48.72 7.02
CA ALA A 563 -14.34 49.72 8.09
C ALA A 563 -13.22 49.67 9.17
N ALA A 564 -12.44 50.75 9.16
CA ALA A 564 -11.31 51.04 10.02
C ALA A 564 -11.74 51.71 11.33
N SER A 565 -11.10 51.35 12.46
CA SER A 565 -10.80 52.28 13.55
C SER A 565 -9.66 51.78 14.46
N VAL A 566 -8.64 52.61 14.53
CA VAL A 566 -7.70 52.95 15.62
C VAL A 566 -7.08 51.86 16.52
N VAL A 567 -5.75 51.97 16.58
CA VAL A 567 -4.72 51.28 17.35
C VAL A 567 -5.00 51.11 18.86
N GLY A 568 -4.81 49.89 19.38
CA GLY A 568 -4.34 49.63 20.76
C GLY A 568 -5.34 49.04 21.78
N MET A 569 -5.70 47.76 21.68
CA MET A 569 -6.00 46.88 22.84
C MET A 569 -6.33 45.45 22.37
N THR A 570 -5.71 44.44 22.97
CA THR A 570 -5.95 43.01 22.73
C THR A 570 -7.20 42.53 23.48
N ALA A 571 -8.25 42.14 22.76
CA ALA A 571 -9.42 41.44 23.33
C ALA A 571 -9.44 39.97 22.90
N GLN A 572 -9.43 39.06 23.88
CA GLN A 572 -9.66 37.62 23.67
C GLN A 572 -11.12 37.33 23.28
N PRO A 573 -11.40 36.35 22.42
CA PRO A 573 -12.77 36.00 22.04
C PRO A 573 -13.50 35.30 23.20
N GLN A 574 -14.58 35.92 23.70
CA GLN A 574 -15.45 35.34 24.71
C GLN A 574 -16.22 34.13 24.16
N LYS A 575 -15.94 32.93 24.69
CA LYS A 575 -16.77 31.73 24.47
C LYS A 575 -18.11 31.88 25.21
N SER A 576 -19.20 31.43 24.60
CA SER A 576 -20.54 31.52 25.19
C SER A 576 -20.64 30.74 26.51
N LYS A 577 -21.40 31.26 27.48
CA LYS A 577 -21.59 30.67 28.83
C LYS A 577 -22.05 29.20 28.80
N ALA A 578 -22.75 28.78 27.73
CA ALA A 578 -23.19 27.40 27.55
C ALA A 578 -22.05 26.43 27.19
N ALA A 579 -21.04 26.90 26.44
CA ALA A 579 -19.88 26.08 26.07
C ALA A 579 -18.98 25.82 27.29
N LEU A 580 -18.74 26.84 28.11
CA LEU A 580 -17.99 26.72 29.36
C LEU A 580 -18.65 25.77 30.37
N LYS A 581 -19.99 25.76 30.44
CA LYS A 581 -20.73 24.88 31.36
C LYS A 581 -20.61 23.40 30.96
N ARG A 582 -20.71 23.09 29.65
CA ARG A 582 -20.55 21.72 29.13
C ARG A 582 -19.13 21.19 29.26
N GLU A 583 -18.13 22.04 29.10
CA GLU A 583 -16.73 21.66 29.26
C GLU A 583 -16.39 21.36 30.74
N LYS A 584 -16.97 22.14 31.66
CA LYS A 584 -16.83 21.92 33.11
C LYS A 584 -17.55 20.63 33.57
N GLU A 585 -18.72 20.33 33.01
CA GLU A 585 -19.43 19.06 33.25
C GLU A 585 -18.65 17.86 32.73
N LYS A 586 -18.07 17.96 31.53
CA LYS A 586 -17.27 16.88 30.93
C LYS A 586 -16.00 16.60 31.74
N LYS A 587 -15.31 17.64 32.21
CA LYS A 587 -14.15 17.48 33.11
C LYS A 587 -14.53 16.87 34.46
N LYS A 588 -15.67 17.28 35.04
CA LYS A 588 -16.13 16.72 36.31
C LYS A 588 -16.48 15.23 36.21
N LYS A 589 -17.11 14.83 35.10
CA LYS A 589 -17.41 13.42 34.82
C LYS A 589 -16.16 12.57 34.60
N GLN A 590 -15.17 13.10 33.87
CA GLN A 590 -13.87 12.43 33.67
C GLN A 590 -13.10 12.27 34.98
N GLN A 591 -13.11 13.28 35.86
CA GLN A 591 -12.48 13.18 37.18
C GLN A 591 -13.20 12.17 38.09
N GLN A 592 -14.52 12.05 37.99
CA GLN A 592 -15.29 11.06 38.73
C GLN A 592 -15.00 9.62 38.26
N GLU A 593 -14.96 9.40 36.94
CA GLU A 593 -14.64 8.09 36.36
C GLU A 593 -13.18 7.67 36.67
N GLU A 594 -12.25 8.62 36.72
CA GLU A 594 -10.86 8.37 37.10
C GLU A 594 -10.72 8.05 38.61
N GLN A 595 -11.45 8.76 39.47
CA GLN A 595 -11.50 8.44 40.90
C GLN A 595 -12.15 7.09 41.20
N GLU A 596 -13.20 6.69 40.49
CA GLU A 596 -13.78 5.35 40.63
C GLU A 596 -12.84 4.24 40.13
N ARG A 597 -12.07 4.51 39.06
CA ARG A 597 -11.04 3.56 38.58
C ARG A 597 -9.93 3.36 39.60
N LEU A 598 -9.44 4.45 40.18
CA LEU A 598 -8.39 4.40 41.21
C LEU A 598 -8.87 3.67 42.46
N LYS A 599 -10.12 3.90 42.91
CA LYS A 599 -10.71 3.15 44.03
C LYS A 599 -10.83 1.65 43.75
N LYS A 600 -11.22 1.25 42.53
CA LYS A 600 -11.28 -0.17 42.14
C LYS A 600 -9.91 -0.81 42.04
N GLU A 601 -8.89 -0.09 41.58
CA GLU A 601 -7.50 -0.56 41.59
C GLU A 601 -6.95 -0.72 43.01
N GLU A 602 -7.33 0.17 43.94
CA GLU A 602 -6.94 0.11 45.35
C GLU A 602 -7.62 -1.06 46.09
N GLU A 603 -8.92 -1.31 45.84
CA GLU A 603 -9.63 -2.50 46.34
C GLU A 603 -9.08 -3.82 45.78
N ALA A 604 -8.73 -3.85 44.49
CA ALA A 604 -8.11 -5.02 43.87
C ALA A 604 -6.70 -5.29 44.42
N ALA A 605 -5.92 -4.24 44.69
CA ALA A 605 -4.60 -4.36 45.32
C ALA A 605 -4.71 -4.82 46.79
N ALA A 606 -5.73 -4.37 47.53
CA ALA A 606 -5.99 -4.82 48.90
C ALA A 606 -6.43 -6.29 48.95
N ALA A 607 -7.23 -6.75 47.99
CA ALA A 607 -7.64 -8.16 47.87
C ALA A 607 -6.44 -9.07 47.52
N ALA A 608 -5.52 -8.61 46.67
CA ALA A 608 -4.30 -9.35 46.33
C ALA A 608 -3.28 -9.43 47.48
N ALA A 609 -3.28 -8.44 48.39
CA ALA A 609 -2.43 -8.45 49.58
C ALA A 609 -2.92 -9.41 50.68
N ALA A 610 -4.20 -9.81 50.65
CA ALA A 610 -4.79 -10.72 51.63
C ALA A 610 -4.53 -12.22 51.35
N SER A 611 -3.92 -12.57 50.21
CA SER A 611 -3.77 -13.97 49.76
C SER A 611 -2.33 -14.45 49.56
N ALA A 612 -1.32 -13.85 50.19
CA ALA A 612 0.08 -14.31 50.08
C ALA A 612 0.72 -14.56 51.47
N PRO A 613 1.33 -15.74 51.72
CA PRO A 613 1.98 -16.05 52.98
C PRO A 613 3.30 -15.27 53.18
N SER A 614 3.58 -15.01 54.45
CA SER A 614 4.58 -14.10 55.01
C SER A 614 6.04 -14.54 54.83
N THR A 615 6.88 -13.66 54.25
CA THR A 615 8.25 -13.32 54.67
C THR A 615 8.68 -12.05 53.92
N ALA A 616 8.54 -10.87 54.54
CA ALA A 616 8.92 -9.60 53.93
C ALA A 616 10.30 -9.14 54.44
N ASP A 617 11.22 -8.98 53.49
CA ASP A 617 12.56 -8.41 53.65
C ASP A 617 12.52 -7.04 54.37
N PRO A 618 13.21 -6.86 55.52
CA PRO A 618 13.18 -5.62 56.28
C PRO A 618 13.72 -4.41 55.49
N GLU A 619 14.68 -4.63 54.57
CA GLU A 619 15.25 -3.57 53.73
C GLU A 619 14.25 -2.96 52.73
N LYS A 620 13.36 -3.78 52.15
CA LYS A 620 12.35 -3.29 51.21
C LYS A 620 11.31 -2.43 51.93
N ARG A 621 11.02 -2.77 53.20
CA ARG A 621 10.11 -2.01 54.05
C ARG A 621 10.73 -0.67 54.46
N ALA A 622 12.00 -0.65 54.85
CA ALA A 622 12.74 0.58 55.15
C ALA A 622 12.80 1.54 53.94
N ARG A 623 13.10 1.03 52.73
CA ARG A 623 13.11 1.85 51.50
C ARG A 623 11.74 2.45 51.17
N LYS A 624 10.66 1.71 51.43
CA LYS A 624 9.30 2.20 51.22
C LYS A 624 8.95 3.31 52.20
N ILE A 625 9.32 3.15 53.48
CA ILE A 625 9.12 4.16 54.54
C ILE A 625 9.92 5.44 54.25
N MET A 626 11.18 5.33 53.81
CA MET A 626 11.99 6.50 53.42
C MET A 626 11.38 7.25 52.24
N LYS A 627 10.84 6.54 51.24
CA LYS A 627 10.17 7.17 50.09
C LYS A 627 8.90 7.93 50.52
N THR A 628 8.13 7.39 51.46
CA THR A 628 6.94 8.08 52.00
C THR A 628 7.31 9.28 52.88
N LEU A 629 8.38 9.22 53.66
CA LEU A 629 8.87 10.36 54.44
C LEU A 629 9.31 11.51 53.54
N LYS A 630 9.99 11.22 52.43
CA LYS A 630 10.37 12.24 51.43
C LYS A 630 9.15 12.92 50.81
N GLN A 631 8.10 12.15 50.52
CA GLN A 631 6.84 12.71 50.02
C GLN A 631 6.11 13.58 51.07
N ILE A 632 6.23 13.24 52.35
CA ILE A 632 5.71 14.06 53.46
C ILE A 632 6.49 15.39 53.56
N ASP A 633 7.82 15.35 53.44
CA ASP A 633 8.64 16.56 53.44
C ASP A 633 8.30 17.49 52.26
N ASP A 634 8.08 16.93 51.06
CA ASP A 634 7.62 17.69 49.89
C ASP A 634 6.21 18.28 50.08
N LEU A 635 5.35 17.60 50.86
CA LEU A 635 4.00 18.09 51.20
C LEU A 635 4.03 19.18 52.27
N LYS A 636 5.00 19.16 53.20
CA LYS A 636 5.19 20.22 54.21
C LYS A 636 5.74 21.52 53.65
N GLN A 637 6.39 21.47 52.49
CA GLN A 637 6.85 22.67 51.78
C GLN A 637 5.71 23.43 51.07
N LYS A 638 4.49 22.88 51.05
CA LYS A 638 3.29 23.53 50.50
C LYS A 638 2.44 24.15 51.61
N ASP A 639 1.76 25.24 51.31
CA ASP A 639 0.93 25.96 52.27
C ASP A 639 -0.22 25.08 52.82
N ALA A 640 -0.43 25.13 54.14
CA ALA A 640 -1.36 24.26 54.86
C ALA A 640 -2.85 24.41 54.45
N SER A 641 -3.18 25.52 53.78
CA SER A 641 -4.51 25.80 53.21
C SER A 641 -4.79 25.03 51.92
N ASP A 642 -3.75 24.58 51.21
CA ASP A 642 -3.86 23.90 49.91
C ASP A 642 -3.80 22.36 50.03
N LEU A 643 -3.62 21.83 51.24
CA LEU A 643 -3.60 20.38 51.49
C LEU A 643 -5.00 19.82 51.74
N ASN A 644 -5.32 18.74 51.02
CA ASN A 644 -6.57 17.99 51.20
C ASN A 644 -6.54 17.15 52.51
N GLU A 645 -7.69 16.71 53.02
CA GLU A 645 -7.78 16.01 54.32
C GLU A 645 -6.90 14.75 54.38
N ASP A 646 -6.81 13.97 53.29
CA ASP A 646 -5.94 12.80 53.20
C ASP A 646 -4.43 13.15 53.23
N GLN A 647 -4.06 14.34 52.74
CA GLN A 647 -2.67 14.81 52.77
C GLN A 647 -2.29 15.28 54.18
N LYS A 648 -3.23 15.89 54.91
CA LYS A 648 -3.05 16.25 56.32
C LYS A 648 -2.91 15.01 57.20
N ALA A 649 -3.71 13.97 56.95
CA ALA A 649 -3.57 12.68 57.63
C ALA A 649 -2.22 12.01 57.36
N LYS A 650 -1.72 12.07 56.10
CA LYS A 650 -0.38 11.55 55.76
C LYS A 650 0.75 12.32 56.46
N VAL A 651 0.65 13.64 56.54
CA VAL A 651 1.63 14.44 57.31
C VAL A 651 1.55 14.11 58.81
N ALA A 652 0.37 13.84 59.36
CA ALA A 652 0.21 13.42 60.75
C ALA A 652 0.84 12.05 61.06
N SER A 653 0.84 11.12 60.10
CA SER A 653 1.44 9.77 60.25
C SER A 653 2.99 9.74 60.25
N GLU A 654 3.65 10.88 60.04
CA GLU A 654 5.11 10.97 59.96
C GLU A 654 5.83 10.48 61.21
N ALA A 655 5.31 10.80 62.40
CA ALA A 655 5.92 10.41 63.67
C ALA A 655 5.95 8.88 63.83
N GLU A 656 4.88 8.21 63.40
CA GLU A 656 4.76 6.75 63.43
C GLU A 656 5.70 6.09 62.41
N LEU A 657 5.79 6.65 61.20
CA LEU A 657 6.69 6.15 60.16
C LEU A 657 8.17 6.31 60.53
N ARG A 658 8.55 7.41 61.21
CA ARG A 658 9.91 7.58 61.74
C ARG A 658 10.21 6.62 62.89
N ALA A 659 9.23 6.34 63.76
CA ALA A 659 9.38 5.34 64.81
C ALA A 659 9.47 3.91 64.26
N GLU A 660 8.73 3.58 63.19
CA GLU A 660 8.80 2.29 62.51
C GLU A 660 10.15 2.12 61.78
N LEU A 661 10.67 3.17 61.15
CA LEU A 661 12.01 3.16 60.56
C LEU A 661 13.09 2.91 61.63
N ALA A 662 12.99 3.57 62.79
CA ALA A 662 13.93 3.38 63.90
C ALA A 662 13.89 1.97 64.49
N LYS A 663 12.72 1.32 64.54
CA LYS A 663 12.57 -0.07 64.99
C LYS A 663 13.15 -1.10 64.00
N LEU A 664 13.28 -0.73 62.72
CA LEU A 664 13.84 -1.60 61.69
C LEU A 664 15.38 -1.63 61.68
N GLY A 665 16.05 -0.77 62.46
CA GLY A 665 17.46 -0.94 62.87
C GLY A 665 18.49 -1.06 61.75
N LEU A 666 18.29 -0.36 60.62
CA LEU A 666 19.21 -0.31 59.47
C LEU A 666 19.83 1.07 59.31
#